data_AF-A0A2S8RWG5-F1
#
_entry.id   AF-A0A2S8RWG5-F1
#
_cell.length_a   1.000
_cell.length_b   1.000
_cell.length_c   1.000
_cell.angle_alpha   90.00
_cell.angle_beta   90.00
_cell.angle_gamma   90.00
#
_symmetry.space_group_name_H-M   'P 1'
#
loop_
_entity.id
_entity.type
_entity.pdbx_description
1 polymer ?
#
loop_
_entity_poly.entity_id
_entity_poly.type
_entity_poly.pdbx_seq_one_letter_code
_entity_poly.pdbx_strand_id
1 'polypeptide(L)'
;MRHGRDLITGGQVILSGYVMSDESAGWAWEDEVYFCPQMVREALADLGNGEVTVRLNSEGGDPVAGEAIRSILAGHPGGVRIVVEGVAASAASLLLMGGARREMTSGSWIMIHDPSAMIWGTAEEMRAGADYLDKIASIYGSVYAQASGQTADHIAAMMKAETYLSPQEAVDMGFVHEVVDSVAPAASAPSAPVVVPADRAAAEGAMRASLNTYAALMRSKKPGPTAARRPRNVTAAERGIPAQEATSTEGHMPQEDLMPAPGQIPATPPAEVNDDPAATSADAVMQERRRATGIRQMAQPFMVAGRLTDEDVQVLIDDGTSVDAAGARLMATMAAREPIGSSISVTPRGRDETETRRMAMEDALTMRLSTERVEDATRQAAAREFMDYSLVEMAGHRLGRQRVPSGFAAREEMLRMAFHSTSDFPALFENALNRSLAARYASAQPTYRRIARQRSYVDFRDHTTVRVGDFPDLQPVDPQSGELNAGTFGESKEKTAVKAYGVQVLLSRQMMVNDSLGGIAQVLNDRGMAVARFEDKTFYAMMLGGANSDGPTLIETGRQVFNTTDKTKAGTAAAITLASLSTGRAEIRKKKSVDGAELELSPSILLCGPDKETEAQQIVAPIQAQQAGNVNPFAGTLSVAVTAKITGNAWYLFVSPDELPCFEWGLLDGYSAPRFRMEDPFGIQGTKVSLEHDFGCGATDYRGGWKNAGA
;
A
#
# COMPACT_ATOMS: atom_id res chain seq x y z
N MET A 1 -12.55 -9.03 -32.28
CA MET A 1 -13.91 -9.03 -31.71
C MET A 1 -14.24 -10.44 -31.31
N ARG A 2 -14.70 -10.63 -30.08
CA ARG A 2 -15.16 -11.94 -29.59
C ARG A 2 -16.52 -12.25 -30.21
N HIS A 3 -16.74 -13.50 -30.59
CA HIS A 3 -17.95 -13.99 -31.26
C HIS A 3 -18.81 -14.81 -30.29
N GLY A 4 -20.08 -15.05 -30.61
CA GLY A 4 -20.97 -15.85 -29.74
C GLY A 4 -20.43 -17.25 -29.41
N ARG A 5 -19.70 -17.88 -30.33
CA ARG A 5 -19.03 -19.18 -30.10
C ARG A 5 -18.05 -19.16 -28.92
N ASP A 6 -17.49 -18.01 -28.58
CA ASP A 6 -16.53 -17.87 -27.48
C ASP A 6 -17.24 -18.00 -26.11
N LEU A 7 -18.57 -17.85 -26.10
CA LEU A 7 -19.39 -18.12 -24.92
C LEU A 7 -19.77 -19.59 -24.80
N ILE A 8 -19.57 -20.41 -25.84
CA ILE A 8 -20.05 -21.81 -25.84
C ILE A 8 -18.95 -22.74 -25.33
N THR A 9 -19.19 -23.41 -24.21
CA THR A 9 -18.32 -24.48 -23.69
C THR A 9 -19.15 -25.70 -23.36
N GLY A 10 -18.80 -26.86 -23.94
CA GLY A 10 -19.50 -28.13 -23.65
C GLY A 10 -20.99 -28.13 -24.00
N GLY A 11 -21.42 -27.31 -24.99
CA GLY A 11 -22.82 -27.15 -25.37
C GLY A 11 -23.63 -26.23 -24.44
N GLN A 12 -22.97 -25.53 -23.52
CA GLN A 12 -23.57 -24.56 -22.60
C GLN A 12 -23.03 -23.16 -22.90
N VAL A 13 -23.82 -22.13 -22.58
CA VAL A 13 -23.40 -20.73 -22.69
C VAL A 13 -22.81 -20.29 -21.35
N ILE A 14 -21.58 -19.79 -21.38
CA ILE A 14 -20.86 -19.28 -20.21
C ILE A 14 -20.89 -17.76 -20.24
N LEU A 15 -21.57 -17.15 -19.28
CA LEU A 15 -21.66 -15.70 -19.10
C LEU A 15 -20.83 -15.30 -17.87
N SER A 16 -19.56 -15.02 -18.11
CA SER A 16 -18.60 -14.57 -17.10
C SER A 16 -18.07 -13.18 -17.43
N GLY A 17 -17.84 -12.35 -16.40
CA GLY A 17 -17.28 -11.00 -16.56
C GLY A 17 -18.34 -9.91 -16.70
N TYR A 18 -17.99 -8.78 -17.32
CA TYR A 18 -18.86 -7.60 -17.39
C TYR A 18 -19.98 -7.71 -18.43
N VAL A 19 -21.15 -7.21 -18.08
CA VAL A 19 -22.24 -6.95 -19.03
C VAL A 19 -21.92 -5.67 -19.79
N MET A 20 -21.67 -5.76 -21.09
CA MET A 20 -21.33 -4.60 -21.93
C MET A 20 -22.36 -4.38 -23.05
N SER A 21 -22.53 -3.13 -23.46
CA SER A 21 -23.27 -2.82 -24.70
C SER A 21 -22.48 -3.31 -25.93
N ASP A 22 -23.17 -3.57 -27.04
CA ASP A 22 -22.53 -3.98 -28.29
C ASP A 22 -21.54 -2.92 -28.80
N GLU A 23 -21.83 -1.64 -28.58
CA GLU A 23 -20.94 -0.54 -28.93
C GLU A 23 -19.67 -0.57 -28.06
N SER A 24 -19.82 -0.69 -26.74
CA SER A 24 -18.69 -0.72 -25.81
C SER A 24 -17.82 -1.96 -26.00
N ALA A 25 -18.42 -3.11 -26.37
CA ALA A 25 -17.69 -4.33 -26.68
C ALA A 25 -16.72 -4.16 -27.87
N GLY A 26 -17.03 -3.25 -28.81
CA GLY A 26 -16.14 -2.89 -29.91
C GLY A 26 -14.85 -2.18 -29.48
N TRP A 27 -14.82 -1.65 -28.25
CA TRP A 27 -13.69 -0.93 -27.65
C TRP A 27 -13.05 -1.69 -26.49
N ALA A 28 -13.52 -2.90 -26.19
CA ALA A 28 -13.02 -3.70 -25.08
C ALA A 28 -11.60 -4.22 -25.36
N TRP A 29 -10.78 -4.24 -24.32
CA TRP A 29 -9.40 -4.73 -24.38
C TRP A 29 -9.35 -6.26 -24.54
N GLU A 30 -8.23 -6.80 -25.04
CA GLU A 30 -8.11 -8.24 -25.30
C GLU A 30 -8.18 -9.09 -24.02
N ASP A 31 -7.77 -8.53 -22.88
CA ASP A 31 -7.76 -9.16 -21.56
C ASP A 31 -9.06 -8.97 -20.77
N GLU A 32 -9.94 -8.04 -21.17
CA GLU A 32 -11.24 -7.87 -20.52
C GLU A 32 -12.12 -9.09 -20.73
N VAL A 33 -12.75 -9.58 -19.66
CA VAL A 33 -13.74 -10.65 -19.73
C VAL A 33 -15.12 -9.99 -19.71
N TYR A 34 -15.86 -10.12 -20.81
CA TYR A 34 -17.17 -9.51 -20.98
C TYR A 34 -18.06 -10.36 -21.89
N PHE A 35 -19.35 -10.04 -21.86
CA PHE A 35 -20.33 -10.50 -22.85
C PHE A 35 -21.32 -9.38 -23.16
N CYS A 36 -21.81 -9.35 -24.40
CA CYS A 36 -22.75 -8.35 -24.89
C CYS A 36 -23.96 -9.00 -25.58
N PRO A 37 -25.06 -8.25 -25.81
CA PRO A 37 -26.27 -8.77 -26.45
C PRO A 37 -26.02 -9.50 -27.79
N GLN A 38 -25.10 -9.00 -28.62
CA GLN A 38 -24.75 -9.63 -29.90
C GLN A 38 -24.14 -11.02 -29.67
N MET A 39 -23.16 -11.15 -28.78
CA MET A 39 -22.51 -12.44 -28.51
C MET A 39 -23.51 -13.47 -27.98
N VAL A 40 -24.41 -13.07 -27.07
CA VAL A 40 -25.44 -13.98 -26.54
C VAL A 40 -26.40 -14.43 -27.64
N ARG A 41 -26.81 -13.52 -28.53
CA ARG A 41 -27.69 -13.85 -29.67
C ARG A 41 -27.03 -14.84 -30.62
N GLU A 42 -25.77 -14.61 -30.95
CA GLU A 42 -24.97 -15.52 -31.78
C GLU A 42 -24.82 -16.90 -31.11
N ALA A 43 -24.54 -16.94 -29.81
CA ALA A 43 -24.38 -18.19 -29.06
C ALA A 43 -25.67 -19.03 -29.04
N LEU A 44 -26.83 -18.40 -28.80
CA LEU A 44 -28.12 -19.09 -28.84
C LEU A 44 -28.49 -19.57 -30.25
N ALA A 45 -28.15 -18.78 -31.28
CA ALA A 45 -28.36 -19.17 -32.68
C ALA A 45 -27.53 -20.42 -33.04
N ASP A 46 -26.27 -20.48 -32.57
CA ASP A 46 -25.37 -21.61 -32.79
C ASP A 46 -25.84 -22.90 -32.07
N LEU A 47 -26.45 -22.77 -30.88
CA LEU A 47 -27.00 -23.91 -30.12
C LEU A 47 -28.39 -24.36 -30.61
N GLY A 48 -29.05 -23.55 -31.45
CA GLY A 48 -30.35 -23.87 -32.04
C GLY A 48 -31.52 -23.78 -31.05
N ASN A 49 -32.69 -24.24 -31.46
CA ASN A 49 -33.96 -23.99 -30.76
C ASN A 49 -34.25 -24.92 -29.56
N GLY A 50 -33.28 -25.74 -29.13
CA GLY A 50 -33.42 -26.61 -27.96
C GLY A 50 -33.29 -25.86 -26.63
N GLU A 51 -33.55 -26.53 -25.51
CA GLU A 51 -33.28 -25.97 -24.18
C GLU A 51 -31.78 -25.68 -24.04
N VAL A 52 -31.44 -24.46 -23.60
CA VAL A 52 -30.05 -24.02 -23.43
C VAL A 52 -29.75 -23.83 -21.94
N THR A 53 -28.62 -24.37 -21.49
CA THR A 53 -28.07 -24.07 -20.16
C THR A 53 -27.11 -22.88 -20.25
N VAL A 54 -27.37 -21.87 -19.43
CA VAL A 54 -26.51 -20.70 -19.18
C VAL A 54 -25.88 -20.81 -17.80
N ARG A 55 -24.57 -20.63 -17.75
CA ARG A 55 -23.74 -20.60 -16.56
C ARG A 55 -23.38 -19.14 -16.28
N LEU A 56 -23.87 -18.57 -15.17
CA LEU A 56 -23.77 -17.13 -14.90
C LEU A 56 -22.84 -16.84 -13.72
N ASN A 57 -21.85 -15.98 -13.95
CA ASN A 57 -20.98 -15.42 -12.94
C ASN A 57 -20.55 -13.99 -13.31
N SER A 58 -21.33 -12.99 -12.88
CA SER A 58 -21.14 -11.60 -13.30
C SER A 58 -21.57 -10.60 -12.22
N GLU A 59 -20.75 -9.56 -12.04
CA GLU A 59 -21.03 -8.40 -11.19
C GLU A 59 -21.96 -7.37 -11.87
N GLY A 60 -22.36 -7.65 -13.12
CA GLY A 60 -23.18 -6.75 -13.93
C GLY A 60 -22.36 -5.81 -14.80
N GLY A 61 -22.89 -4.60 -15.03
CA GLY A 61 -22.34 -3.65 -15.99
C GLY A 61 -23.42 -2.74 -16.53
N ASP A 62 -23.50 -2.61 -17.86
CA ASP A 62 -24.50 -1.80 -18.53
C ASP A 62 -25.92 -2.39 -18.35
N PRO A 63 -26.85 -1.67 -17.70
CA PRO A 63 -28.16 -2.22 -17.38
C PRO A 63 -29.11 -2.25 -18.58
N VAL A 64 -28.89 -1.44 -19.61
CA VAL A 64 -29.64 -1.49 -20.87
C VAL A 64 -29.23 -2.74 -21.65
N ALA A 65 -27.93 -3.05 -21.69
CA ALA A 65 -27.44 -4.30 -22.25
C ALA A 65 -27.93 -5.51 -21.44
N GLY A 66 -27.99 -5.41 -20.10
CA GLY A 66 -28.58 -6.42 -19.23
C GLY A 66 -30.04 -6.73 -19.57
N GLU A 67 -30.87 -5.70 -19.74
CA GLU A 67 -32.27 -5.86 -20.18
C GLU A 67 -32.38 -6.45 -21.60
N ALA A 68 -31.51 -6.04 -22.53
CA ALA A 68 -31.49 -6.61 -23.87
C ALA A 68 -31.16 -8.11 -23.84
N ILE A 69 -30.17 -8.52 -23.03
CA ILE A 69 -29.84 -9.94 -22.82
C ILE A 69 -31.01 -10.66 -22.16
N ARG A 70 -31.63 -10.09 -21.12
CA ARG A 70 -32.83 -10.65 -20.48
C ARG A 70 -33.91 -11.00 -21.51
N SER A 71 -34.19 -10.06 -22.41
CA SER A 71 -35.19 -10.22 -23.48
C SER A 71 -34.78 -11.29 -24.50
N ILE A 72 -33.50 -11.35 -24.88
CA ILE A 72 -32.96 -12.41 -25.75
C ILE A 72 -33.14 -13.80 -25.11
N LEU A 73 -32.80 -13.95 -23.83
CA LEU A 73 -32.92 -15.23 -23.11
C LEU A 73 -34.40 -15.64 -22.97
N ALA A 74 -35.27 -14.70 -22.58
CA ALA A 74 -36.70 -14.95 -22.42
C ALA A 74 -37.41 -15.28 -23.75
N GLY A 75 -36.89 -14.76 -24.86
CA GLY A 75 -37.43 -15.00 -26.20
C GLY A 75 -36.98 -16.31 -26.85
N HIS A 76 -36.09 -17.09 -26.22
CA HIS A 76 -35.58 -18.33 -26.79
C HIS A 76 -36.65 -19.44 -26.78
N PRO A 77 -37.00 -20.06 -27.93
CA PRO A 77 -38.13 -20.99 -28.03
C PRO A 77 -37.98 -22.26 -27.20
N GLY A 78 -36.74 -22.73 -26.97
CA GLY A 78 -36.45 -23.91 -26.16
C GLY A 78 -36.45 -23.65 -24.65
N GLY A 79 -36.55 -22.38 -24.23
CA GLY A 79 -36.33 -21.98 -22.85
C GLY A 79 -34.85 -21.98 -22.47
N VAL A 80 -34.49 -21.12 -21.51
CA VAL A 80 -33.13 -21.01 -20.98
C VAL A 80 -33.12 -21.38 -19.52
N ARG A 81 -32.27 -22.34 -19.16
CA ARG A 81 -31.94 -22.67 -17.77
C ARG A 81 -30.69 -21.91 -17.36
N ILE A 82 -30.80 -21.00 -16.41
CA ILE A 82 -29.69 -20.18 -15.89
C ILE A 82 -29.28 -20.69 -14.51
N VAL A 83 -28.00 -21.02 -14.34
CA VAL A 83 -27.40 -21.44 -13.07
C VAL A 83 -26.37 -20.41 -12.63
N VAL A 84 -26.58 -19.80 -11.46
CA VAL A 84 -25.63 -18.85 -10.84
C VAL A 84 -24.59 -19.59 -10.03
N GLU A 85 -23.32 -19.50 -10.44
CA GLU A 85 -22.20 -20.25 -9.85
C GLU A 85 -21.40 -19.48 -8.81
N GLY A 86 -21.42 -18.14 -8.88
CA GLY A 86 -20.69 -17.28 -7.96
C GLY A 86 -21.51 -16.05 -7.63
N VAL A 87 -21.66 -15.15 -8.60
CA VAL A 87 -22.44 -13.93 -8.42
C VAL A 87 -23.36 -13.66 -9.62
N ALA A 88 -24.56 -13.15 -9.34
CA ALA A 88 -25.37 -12.41 -10.30
C ALA A 88 -25.79 -11.09 -9.67
N ALA A 89 -25.04 -10.01 -9.93
CA ALA A 89 -25.28 -8.70 -9.35
C ALA A 89 -25.67 -7.64 -10.40
N SER A 90 -26.42 -6.62 -9.99
CA SER A 90 -26.72 -5.45 -10.82
C SER A 90 -27.36 -5.83 -12.17
N ALA A 91 -26.78 -5.47 -13.31
CA ALA A 91 -27.31 -5.85 -14.63
C ALA A 91 -27.40 -7.39 -14.82
N ALA A 92 -26.56 -8.18 -14.13
CA ALA A 92 -26.59 -9.63 -14.20
C ALA A 92 -27.74 -10.26 -13.40
N SER A 93 -28.16 -9.65 -12.28
CA SER A 93 -29.39 -10.08 -11.61
C SER A 93 -30.63 -9.76 -12.45
N LEU A 94 -30.59 -8.68 -13.25
CA LEU A 94 -31.69 -8.33 -14.14
C LEU A 94 -31.84 -9.35 -15.27
N LEU A 95 -30.74 -9.72 -15.94
CA LEU A 95 -30.77 -10.70 -17.03
C LEU A 95 -31.12 -12.12 -16.56
N LEU A 96 -30.78 -12.47 -15.31
CA LEU A 96 -31.20 -13.72 -14.69
C LEU A 96 -32.73 -13.89 -14.73
N MET A 97 -33.50 -12.80 -14.61
CA MET A 97 -34.96 -12.83 -14.67
C MET A 97 -35.52 -13.25 -16.05
N GLY A 98 -34.67 -13.34 -17.08
CA GLY A 98 -35.02 -13.87 -18.39
C GLY A 98 -34.98 -15.41 -18.50
N GLY A 99 -34.47 -16.09 -17.47
CA GLY A 99 -34.42 -17.55 -17.44
C GLY A 99 -35.78 -18.19 -17.22
N ALA A 100 -36.10 -19.20 -18.05
CA ALA A 100 -37.25 -20.08 -17.85
C ALA A 100 -37.07 -20.95 -16.59
N ARG A 101 -35.83 -21.36 -16.32
CA ARG A 101 -35.41 -21.94 -15.03
C ARG A 101 -34.26 -21.11 -14.48
N ARG A 102 -34.36 -20.66 -13.23
CA ARG A 102 -33.38 -19.81 -12.55
C ARG A 102 -32.93 -20.55 -11.29
N GLU A 103 -31.64 -20.84 -11.20
CA GLU A 103 -31.10 -21.73 -10.17
C GLU A 103 -29.82 -21.14 -9.60
N MET A 104 -29.51 -21.46 -8.34
CA MET A 104 -28.30 -20.99 -7.66
C MET A 104 -27.54 -22.18 -7.07
N THR A 105 -26.21 -22.13 -7.14
CA THR A 105 -25.38 -23.05 -6.34
C THR A 105 -25.33 -22.59 -4.88
N SER A 106 -25.04 -23.50 -3.95
CA SER A 106 -25.04 -23.21 -2.51
C SER A 106 -24.04 -22.14 -2.06
N GLY A 107 -23.01 -21.86 -2.86
CA GLY A 107 -22.02 -20.81 -2.60
C GLY A 107 -22.24 -19.49 -3.33
N SER A 108 -23.31 -19.35 -4.10
CA SER A 108 -23.54 -18.14 -4.90
C SER A 108 -24.45 -17.12 -4.22
N TRP A 109 -24.51 -15.90 -4.75
CA TRP A 109 -25.37 -14.83 -4.23
C TRP A 109 -25.89 -13.92 -5.35
N ILE A 110 -27.00 -13.24 -5.08
CA ILE A 110 -27.60 -12.21 -5.94
C ILE A 110 -27.49 -10.86 -5.26
N MET A 111 -27.28 -9.79 -6.02
CA MET A 111 -27.44 -8.41 -5.51
C MET A 111 -28.27 -7.57 -6.46
N ILE A 112 -29.27 -6.86 -5.90
CA ILE A 112 -30.06 -5.87 -6.62
C ILE A 112 -29.84 -4.48 -6.00
N HIS A 113 -29.70 -3.48 -6.86
CA HIS A 113 -29.52 -2.09 -6.46
C HIS A 113 -30.09 -1.13 -7.52
N ASP A 114 -30.26 0.14 -7.15
CA ASP A 114 -30.67 1.17 -8.09
C ASP A 114 -29.60 1.39 -9.19
N PRO A 115 -30.02 1.69 -10.43
CA PRO A 115 -29.09 1.99 -11.51
C PRO A 115 -28.23 3.20 -11.14
N SER A 116 -26.91 3.02 -11.24
CA SER A 116 -25.94 4.08 -10.99
C SER A 116 -25.34 4.57 -12.31
N ALA A 117 -25.20 5.88 -12.46
CA ALA A 117 -24.45 6.48 -13.56
C ALA A 117 -23.62 7.65 -13.08
N MET A 118 -22.65 8.01 -13.89
CA MET A 118 -21.75 9.12 -13.63
C MET A 118 -22.08 10.26 -14.57
N ILE A 119 -22.74 11.28 -14.03
CA ILE A 119 -23.34 12.37 -14.83
C ILE A 119 -22.52 13.64 -14.63
N TRP A 120 -22.04 14.23 -15.73
CA TRP A 120 -21.39 15.55 -15.71
C TRP A 120 -22.18 16.54 -16.56
N GLY A 121 -22.49 17.69 -15.98
CA GLY A 121 -23.16 18.78 -16.66
C GLY A 121 -23.48 19.92 -15.70
N THR A 122 -24.41 20.77 -16.10
CA THR A 122 -25.03 21.76 -15.22
C THR A 122 -25.93 21.12 -14.18
N ALA A 123 -26.32 21.89 -13.17
CA ALA A 123 -27.27 21.44 -12.15
C ALA A 123 -28.65 21.01 -12.73
N GLU A 124 -29.03 21.48 -13.92
CA GLU A 124 -30.25 21.00 -14.58
C GLU A 124 -30.03 19.63 -15.22
N GLU A 125 -28.91 19.44 -15.91
CA GLU A 125 -28.54 18.15 -16.50
C GLU A 125 -28.28 17.08 -15.44
N MET A 126 -27.72 17.46 -14.29
CA MET A 126 -27.56 16.55 -13.15
C MET A 126 -28.92 16.11 -12.58
N ARG A 127 -29.90 17.01 -12.48
CA ARG A 127 -31.26 16.66 -12.06
C ARG A 127 -31.98 15.81 -13.11
N ALA A 128 -31.89 16.18 -14.38
CA ALA A 128 -32.46 15.39 -15.47
C ALA A 128 -31.84 13.98 -15.54
N GLY A 129 -30.55 13.86 -15.23
CA GLY A 129 -29.86 12.58 -15.09
C GLY A 129 -30.35 11.78 -13.88
N ALA A 130 -30.60 12.42 -12.73
CA ALA A 130 -31.22 11.77 -11.58
C ALA A 130 -32.64 11.28 -11.90
N ASP A 131 -33.48 12.13 -12.52
CA ASP A 131 -34.84 11.77 -12.95
C ASP A 131 -34.82 10.61 -13.96
N TYR A 132 -33.79 10.54 -14.80
CA TYR A 132 -33.57 9.42 -15.71
C TYR A 132 -33.26 8.13 -14.93
N LEU A 133 -32.35 8.18 -13.96
CA LEU A 133 -32.03 7.02 -13.12
C LEU A 133 -33.26 6.54 -12.34
N ASP A 134 -34.06 7.44 -11.77
CA ASP A 134 -35.31 7.08 -11.07
C ASP A 134 -36.30 6.36 -12.00
N LYS A 135 -36.43 6.81 -13.25
CA LYS A 135 -37.28 6.14 -14.25
C LYS A 135 -36.77 4.74 -14.56
N ILE A 136 -35.46 4.61 -14.78
CA ILE A 136 -34.85 3.32 -15.09
C ILE A 136 -34.94 2.37 -13.88
N ALA A 137 -34.79 2.88 -12.66
CA ALA A 137 -34.97 2.13 -11.42
C ALA A 137 -36.40 1.57 -11.33
N SER A 138 -37.41 2.40 -11.62
CA SER A 138 -38.82 1.97 -11.64
C SER A 138 -39.08 0.91 -12.70
N ILE A 139 -38.52 1.06 -13.90
CA ILE A 139 -38.68 0.10 -15.00
C ILE A 139 -38.07 -1.25 -14.61
N TYR A 140 -36.82 -1.29 -14.16
CA TYR A 140 -36.16 -2.55 -13.81
C TYR A 140 -36.70 -3.15 -12.51
N GLY A 141 -37.12 -2.33 -11.55
CA GLY A 141 -37.86 -2.77 -10.39
C GLY A 141 -39.16 -3.50 -10.75
N SER A 142 -39.85 -3.06 -11.80
CA SER A 142 -41.05 -3.77 -12.28
C SER A 142 -40.75 -5.17 -12.84
N VAL A 143 -39.57 -5.35 -13.46
CA VAL A 143 -39.12 -6.66 -13.97
C VAL A 143 -38.85 -7.61 -12.80
N TYR A 144 -38.13 -7.15 -11.77
CA TYR A 144 -37.90 -7.94 -10.57
C TYR A 144 -39.20 -8.26 -9.84
N ALA A 145 -40.11 -7.30 -9.68
CA ALA A 145 -41.41 -7.53 -9.05
C ALA A 145 -42.22 -8.59 -9.80
N GLN A 146 -42.25 -8.51 -11.13
CA GLN A 146 -42.94 -9.49 -11.97
C GLN A 146 -42.31 -10.89 -11.84
N ALA A 147 -40.98 -11.00 -11.87
CA ALA A 147 -40.29 -12.28 -11.84
C ALA A 147 -40.32 -12.96 -10.47
N SER A 148 -40.25 -12.16 -9.39
CA SER A 148 -40.22 -12.63 -8.00
C SER A 148 -41.61 -12.82 -7.37
N GLY A 149 -42.63 -12.15 -7.90
CA GLY A 149 -43.96 -12.09 -7.28
C GLY A 149 -44.04 -11.14 -6.08
N GLN A 150 -42.97 -10.41 -5.76
CA GLN A 150 -42.94 -9.38 -4.73
C GLN A 150 -43.67 -8.10 -5.20
N THR A 151 -44.08 -7.26 -4.26
CA THR A 151 -44.68 -5.96 -4.60
C THR A 151 -43.62 -5.00 -5.16
N ALA A 152 -44.04 -4.12 -6.07
CA ALA A 152 -43.14 -3.11 -6.64
C ALA A 152 -42.50 -2.22 -5.56
N ASP A 153 -43.25 -1.87 -4.51
CA ASP A 153 -42.74 -1.07 -3.38
C ASP A 153 -41.68 -1.82 -2.57
N HIS A 154 -41.86 -3.14 -2.36
CA HIS A 154 -40.88 -3.95 -1.65
C HIS A 154 -39.58 -4.07 -2.45
N ILE A 155 -39.68 -4.33 -3.75
CA ILE A 155 -38.52 -4.37 -4.64
C ILE A 155 -37.82 -3.01 -4.71
N ALA A 156 -38.56 -1.91 -4.82
CA ALA A 156 -37.98 -0.57 -4.84
C ALA A 156 -37.21 -0.27 -3.54
N ALA A 157 -37.74 -0.69 -2.39
CA ALA A 157 -37.03 -0.57 -1.11
C ALA A 157 -35.73 -1.39 -1.08
N MET A 158 -35.76 -2.62 -1.61
CA MET A 158 -34.57 -3.47 -1.70
C MET A 158 -33.50 -2.90 -2.63
N MET A 159 -33.89 -2.42 -3.81
CA MET A 159 -32.96 -1.82 -4.77
C MET A 159 -32.30 -0.56 -4.19
N LYS A 160 -33.07 0.29 -3.52
CA LYS A 160 -32.53 1.47 -2.84
C LYS A 160 -31.56 1.12 -1.70
N ALA A 161 -31.76 -0.02 -1.06
CA ALA A 161 -30.95 -0.49 0.05
C ALA A 161 -29.68 -1.26 -0.38
N GLU A 162 -29.48 -1.50 -1.67
CA GLU A 162 -28.42 -2.39 -2.20
C GLU A 162 -28.47 -3.76 -1.51
N THR A 163 -29.47 -4.56 -1.88
CA THR A 163 -29.78 -5.80 -1.17
C THR A 163 -29.04 -7.00 -1.75
N TYR A 164 -28.36 -7.75 -0.88
CA TYR A 164 -27.69 -9.00 -1.18
C TYR A 164 -28.56 -10.17 -0.68
N LEU A 165 -28.70 -11.21 -1.49
CA LEU A 165 -29.50 -12.40 -1.19
C LEU A 165 -28.65 -13.66 -1.31
N SER A 166 -28.66 -14.47 -0.25
CA SER A 166 -28.19 -15.85 -0.29
C SER A 166 -29.07 -16.72 -1.20
N PRO A 167 -28.63 -17.94 -1.59
CA PRO A 167 -29.41 -18.81 -2.46
C PRO A 167 -30.81 -19.11 -1.90
N GLN A 168 -30.90 -19.38 -0.59
CA GLN A 168 -32.19 -19.69 0.03
C GLN A 168 -33.10 -18.47 0.11
N GLU A 169 -32.57 -17.31 0.48
CA GLU A 169 -33.35 -16.06 0.48
C GLU A 169 -33.84 -15.73 -0.92
N ALA A 170 -33.03 -15.94 -1.96
CA ALA A 170 -33.43 -15.72 -3.34
C ALA A 170 -34.55 -16.69 -3.79
N VAL A 171 -34.57 -17.94 -3.31
CA VAL A 171 -35.68 -18.88 -3.51
C VAL A 171 -36.93 -18.40 -2.77
N ASP A 172 -36.79 -18.11 -1.48
CA ASP A 172 -37.91 -17.70 -0.62
C ASP A 172 -38.57 -16.42 -1.12
N MET A 173 -37.78 -15.53 -1.71
CA MET A 173 -38.25 -14.28 -2.29
C MET A 173 -38.69 -14.39 -3.75
N GLY A 174 -38.52 -15.54 -4.40
CA GLY A 174 -38.98 -15.84 -5.77
C GLY A 174 -38.04 -15.39 -6.90
N PHE A 175 -36.86 -14.84 -6.59
CA PHE A 175 -35.88 -14.45 -7.60
C PHE A 175 -35.34 -15.66 -8.36
N VAL A 176 -35.22 -16.81 -7.71
CA VAL A 176 -34.83 -18.09 -8.31
C VAL A 176 -35.77 -19.21 -7.86
N HIS A 177 -35.75 -20.35 -8.54
CA HIS A 177 -36.69 -21.44 -8.29
C HIS A 177 -36.11 -22.53 -7.35
N GLU A 178 -34.81 -22.80 -7.44
CA GLU A 178 -34.17 -23.87 -6.66
C GLU A 178 -32.68 -23.61 -6.41
N VAL A 179 -32.19 -24.15 -5.29
CA VAL A 179 -30.76 -24.27 -4.99
C VAL A 179 -30.28 -25.65 -5.44
N VAL A 180 -29.19 -25.70 -6.19
CA VAL A 180 -28.64 -26.94 -6.75
C VAL A 180 -27.25 -27.27 -6.17
N ASP A 181 -27.07 -28.51 -5.71
CA ASP A 181 -25.80 -29.01 -5.18
C ASP A 181 -24.92 -29.57 -6.31
N SER A 182 -23.96 -28.76 -6.77
CA SER A 182 -22.93 -29.08 -7.77
C SER A 182 -23.44 -29.51 -9.15
N VAL A 183 -23.00 -28.79 -10.18
CA VAL A 183 -23.23 -29.19 -11.57
C VAL A 183 -22.24 -30.28 -11.93
N ALA A 184 -22.75 -31.44 -12.36
CA ALA A 184 -21.94 -32.56 -12.83
C ALA A 184 -20.86 -32.04 -13.82
N PRO A 185 -19.59 -32.43 -13.65
CA PRO A 185 -18.52 -31.96 -14.52
C PRO A 185 -18.80 -32.43 -15.95
N ALA A 186 -18.85 -31.49 -16.90
CA ALA A 186 -18.74 -31.82 -18.31
C ALA A 186 -17.45 -32.63 -18.52
N ALA A 187 -17.56 -33.76 -19.22
CA ALA A 187 -16.50 -34.74 -19.40
C ALA A 187 -15.14 -34.08 -19.70
N SER A 188 -14.18 -34.33 -18.82
CA SER A 188 -12.81 -33.84 -18.91
C SER A 188 -12.13 -34.35 -20.19
N ALA A 189 -11.74 -33.43 -21.08
CA ALA A 189 -10.57 -33.66 -21.93
C ALA A 189 -9.34 -33.87 -21.01
N PRO A 190 -8.37 -34.74 -21.37
CA PRO A 190 -7.27 -35.06 -20.48
C PRO A 190 -6.40 -33.83 -20.25
N SER A 191 -6.49 -33.23 -19.07
CA SER A 191 -5.55 -32.22 -18.60
C SER A 191 -4.26 -32.90 -18.14
N ALA A 192 -3.13 -32.42 -18.64
CA ALA A 192 -1.81 -32.77 -18.14
C ALA A 192 -1.71 -32.59 -16.61
N PRO A 193 -0.90 -33.39 -15.89
CA PRO A 193 -0.90 -33.37 -14.43
C PRO A 193 -0.48 -32.00 -13.90
N VAL A 194 -1.37 -31.40 -13.11
CA VAL A 194 -1.07 -30.22 -12.30
C VAL A 194 -0.18 -30.67 -11.14
N VAL A 195 1.06 -30.20 -11.13
CA VAL A 195 1.97 -30.33 -9.99
C VAL A 195 1.53 -29.33 -8.94
N VAL A 196 1.06 -29.81 -7.80
CA VAL A 196 0.79 -28.98 -6.61
C VAL A 196 2.13 -28.67 -5.94
N PRO A 197 2.56 -27.39 -5.82
CA PRO A 197 3.75 -27.08 -5.04
C PRO A 197 3.45 -27.28 -3.56
N ALA A 198 4.34 -27.96 -2.85
CA ALA A 198 4.17 -28.33 -1.44
C ALA A 198 4.23 -27.15 -0.43
N ASP A 199 4.28 -25.90 -0.90
CA ASP A 199 4.49 -24.73 -0.06
C ASP A 199 3.22 -23.87 0.07
N ARG A 200 2.63 -23.94 1.27
CA ARG A 200 1.42 -23.23 1.68
C ARG A 200 1.60 -21.70 1.72
N ALA A 201 2.82 -21.20 1.89
CA ALA A 201 3.11 -19.76 1.91
C ALA A 201 2.99 -19.12 0.52
N ALA A 202 3.29 -19.87 -0.55
CA ALA A 202 3.14 -19.40 -1.93
C ALA A 202 1.66 -19.28 -2.34
N ALA A 203 0.81 -20.18 -1.85
CA ALA A 203 -0.64 -20.14 -2.11
C ALA A 203 -1.32 -18.94 -1.41
N GLU A 204 -0.91 -18.62 -0.17
CA GLU A 204 -1.40 -17.45 0.55
C GLU A 204 -0.93 -16.12 -0.06
N GLY A 205 0.28 -16.10 -0.64
CA GLY A 205 0.81 -14.96 -1.40
C GLY A 205 0.02 -14.70 -2.70
N ALA A 206 -0.34 -15.77 -3.43
CA ALA A 206 -1.14 -15.67 -4.64
C ALA A 206 -2.57 -15.15 -4.38
N MET A 207 -3.21 -15.62 -3.30
CA MET A 207 -4.54 -15.15 -2.87
C MET A 207 -4.53 -13.65 -2.51
N ARG A 208 -3.50 -13.19 -1.80
CA ARG A 208 -3.31 -11.76 -1.46
C ARG A 208 -3.06 -10.89 -2.69
N ALA A 209 -2.31 -11.39 -3.67
CA ALA A 209 -2.07 -10.69 -4.92
C ALA A 209 -3.37 -10.50 -5.70
N SER A 210 -4.20 -11.55 -5.83
CA SER A 210 -5.50 -11.49 -6.51
C SER A 210 -6.48 -10.52 -5.85
N LEU A 211 -6.52 -10.48 -4.51
CA LEU A 211 -7.36 -9.53 -3.77
C LEU A 211 -6.91 -8.07 -3.94
N ASN A 212 -5.60 -7.81 -4.02
CA ASN A 212 -5.05 -6.48 -4.27
C ASN A 212 -5.31 -6.00 -5.70
N THR A 213 -5.24 -6.89 -6.69
CA THR A 213 -5.59 -6.57 -8.08
C THR A 213 -7.05 -6.20 -8.24
N TYR A 214 -7.96 -6.94 -7.57
CA TYR A 214 -9.39 -6.63 -7.55
C TYR A 214 -9.69 -5.27 -6.89
N ALA A 215 -9.03 -4.96 -5.77
CA ALA A 215 -9.17 -3.68 -5.07
C ALA A 215 -8.64 -2.48 -5.87
N ALA A 216 -7.69 -2.69 -6.79
CA ALA A 216 -7.16 -1.66 -7.68
C ALA A 216 -8.10 -1.36 -8.86
N LEU A 217 -8.79 -2.38 -9.38
CA LEU A 217 -9.73 -2.26 -10.50
C LEU A 217 -10.95 -1.39 -10.15
N MET A 218 -11.40 -1.45 -8.90
CA MET A 218 -12.55 -0.67 -8.40
C MET A 218 -12.28 0.83 -8.20
N ARG A 219 -11.02 1.30 -8.32
CA ARG A 219 -10.64 2.70 -8.03
C ARG A 219 -10.59 3.63 -9.26
N SER A 220 -10.76 3.14 -10.49
CA SER A 220 -10.37 3.88 -11.71
C SER A 220 -11.48 4.53 -12.56
N LYS A 221 -12.76 4.58 -12.16
CA LYS A 221 -13.82 5.27 -12.95
C LYS A 221 -14.13 6.70 -12.45
N LYS A 222 -13.86 7.74 -13.28
CA LYS A 222 -14.41 9.12 -13.21
C LYS A 222 -14.59 9.71 -14.63
N PRO A 223 -15.61 10.55 -14.95
CA PRO A 223 -15.87 11.09 -16.29
C PRO A 223 -15.69 12.63 -16.33
N GLY A 224 -15.59 13.18 -17.54
CA GLY A 224 -15.46 14.62 -17.84
C GLY A 224 -16.66 15.21 -18.63
N PRO A 225 -16.63 16.52 -18.99
CA PRO A 225 -17.81 17.40 -19.05
C PRO A 225 -18.46 17.64 -20.41
N THR A 226 -19.77 17.97 -20.46
CA THR A 226 -20.28 19.05 -21.34
C THR A 226 -21.60 19.74 -20.91
N ALA A 227 -21.50 21.08 -20.93
CA ALA A 227 -22.45 22.22 -20.99
C ALA A 227 -23.95 22.00 -21.34
N ALA A 228 -24.86 22.32 -20.41
CA ALA A 228 -25.60 23.57 -20.13
C ALA A 228 -26.68 24.07 -21.12
N ARG A 229 -27.99 23.86 -20.80
CA ARG A 229 -29.04 24.88 -20.99
C ARG A 229 -30.12 24.82 -19.89
N ARG A 230 -30.64 26.01 -19.53
CA ARG A 230 -31.29 26.39 -18.26
C ARG A 230 -32.85 26.58 -18.37
N PRO A 231 -33.66 26.79 -17.28
CA PRO A 231 -34.85 25.98 -16.86
C PRO A 231 -36.18 26.78 -16.77
N ARG A 232 -37.25 26.18 -16.19
CA ARG A 232 -38.22 26.89 -15.31
C ARG A 232 -38.85 26.02 -14.20
N ASN A 233 -38.56 26.42 -12.93
CA ASN A 233 -39.25 26.41 -11.61
C ASN A 233 -40.44 25.45 -11.33
N VAL A 234 -40.63 24.88 -10.13
CA VAL A 234 -40.99 25.49 -8.80
C VAL A 234 -40.79 24.48 -7.62
N THR A 235 -40.12 24.82 -6.51
CA THR A 235 -40.58 25.01 -5.06
C THR A 235 -41.57 23.95 -4.50
N ALA A 236 -41.53 23.40 -3.27
CA ALA A 236 -41.09 23.82 -1.92
C ALA A 236 -41.07 22.60 -0.94
N ALA A 237 -40.19 22.56 0.11
CA ALA A 237 -40.48 22.60 1.58
C ALA A 237 -41.25 21.38 2.20
N GLU A 238 -41.00 20.80 3.39
CA GLU A 238 -40.18 21.07 4.60
C GLU A 238 -40.46 19.96 5.68
N ARG A 239 -39.64 19.93 6.76
CA ARG A 239 -39.75 19.27 8.10
C ARG A 239 -39.16 17.84 8.25
N GLY A 240 -38.36 17.44 9.25
CA GLY A 240 -37.85 18.07 10.48
C GLY A 240 -38.07 17.23 11.78
N ILE A 241 -37.09 16.35 12.16
CA ILE A 241 -36.41 16.14 13.50
C ILE A 241 -37.28 15.82 14.77
N PRO A 242 -36.87 15.12 15.89
CA PRO A 242 -35.51 14.79 16.46
C PRO A 242 -35.28 13.37 17.07
N ALA A 243 -34.07 13.22 17.67
CA ALA A 243 -33.50 12.10 18.44
C ALA A 243 -33.73 12.15 19.98
N GLN A 244 -33.47 11.03 20.69
CA GLN A 244 -32.82 10.87 22.03
C GLN A 244 -32.82 9.37 22.46
N GLU A 245 -31.69 8.70 22.73
CA GLU A 245 -30.88 8.56 23.99
C GLU A 245 -31.26 7.39 24.95
N ALA A 246 -30.34 6.41 25.00
CA ALA A 246 -29.70 5.74 26.16
C ALA A 246 -30.42 4.77 27.14
N THR A 247 -29.79 3.59 27.29
CA THR A 247 -29.39 2.85 28.52
C THR A 247 -29.80 1.37 28.66
N SER A 248 -28.88 0.66 29.31
CA SER A 248 -28.54 -0.76 29.48
C SER A 248 -29.53 -1.64 30.26
N THR A 249 -29.41 -2.98 30.16
CA THR A 249 -28.94 -3.93 31.23
C THR A 249 -29.17 -5.42 30.85
N GLU A 250 -28.08 -6.21 30.91
CA GLU A 250 -27.83 -7.64 31.24
C GLU A 250 -28.61 -8.89 30.72
N GLY A 251 -27.79 -9.94 30.51
CA GLY A 251 -28.07 -11.39 30.70
C GLY A 251 -28.27 -12.18 29.39
N HIS A 252 -27.64 -13.32 29.08
CA HIS A 252 -26.86 -14.32 29.82
C HIS A 252 -26.27 -15.32 28.77
N MET A 253 -25.03 -15.80 28.92
CA MET A 253 -24.41 -16.85 28.08
C MET A 253 -24.02 -18.06 28.96
N PRO A 254 -23.99 -19.31 28.44
CA PRO A 254 -23.84 -20.52 29.24
C PRO A 254 -22.38 -20.95 29.55
N GLN A 255 -22.25 -21.77 30.60
CA GLN A 255 -21.06 -22.29 31.29
C GLN A 255 -20.09 -23.16 30.46
N GLU A 256 -18.80 -23.07 30.82
CA GLU A 256 -17.75 -24.07 30.59
C GLU A 256 -17.29 -24.70 31.93
N ASP A 257 -17.00 -25.99 31.91
CA ASP A 257 -16.59 -26.81 33.07
C ASP A 257 -15.06 -26.92 33.26
N LEU A 258 -14.70 -27.23 34.50
CA LEU A 258 -13.41 -27.08 35.19
C LEU A 258 -12.25 -28.03 34.79
N MET A 259 -11.01 -27.52 34.93
CA MET A 259 -9.79 -28.32 35.16
C MET A 259 -9.46 -28.39 36.67
N PRO A 260 -8.77 -29.44 37.17
CA PRO A 260 -8.12 -29.40 38.48
C PRO A 260 -6.57 -29.33 38.44
N ALA A 261 -6.05 -28.85 39.56
CA ALA A 261 -4.72 -28.33 39.85
C ALA A 261 -3.59 -29.37 40.12
N PRO A 262 -2.30 -28.95 40.13
CA PRO A 262 -1.14 -29.83 40.31
C PRO A 262 -0.74 -30.06 41.77
N GLY A 263 -0.44 -31.33 42.11
CA GLY A 263 -0.06 -31.80 43.44
C GLY A 263 1.44 -32.08 43.63
N GLN A 264 1.86 -31.98 44.88
CA GLN A 264 3.21 -31.97 45.46
C GLN A 264 4.10 -33.19 45.21
N ILE A 265 5.42 -32.96 45.25
CA ILE A 265 6.51 -33.96 45.30
C ILE A 265 6.75 -34.38 46.76
N PRO A 266 6.80 -35.68 47.12
CA PRO A 266 7.30 -36.16 48.40
C PRO A 266 8.80 -36.53 48.35
N ALA A 267 9.54 -36.18 49.40
CA ALA A 267 10.90 -36.62 49.67
C ALA A 267 10.93 -37.89 50.54
N THR A 268 11.93 -38.77 50.33
CA THR A 268 12.29 -39.88 51.25
C THR A 268 13.79 -40.29 51.05
N PRO A 269 14.47 -41.00 51.98
CA PRO A 269 15.69 -40.58 52.70
C PRO A 269 16.99 -41.32 52.26
N PRO A 270 18.17 -41.05 52.86
CA PRO A 270 19.48 -41.46 52.32
C PRO A 270 19.87 -42.90 52.68
N ALA A 271 20.61 -43.57 51.78
CA ALA A 271 21.22 -44.87 52.02
C ALA A 271 22.66 -44.93 51.49
N GLU A 272 23.58 -45.04 52.46
CA GLU A 272 24.80 -45.85 52.53
C GLU A 272 25.81 -45.93 51.37
N VAL A 273 27.02 -45.46 51.69
CA VAL A 273 28.28 -45.68 50.98
C VAL A 273 28.76 -47.10 51.24
N ASN A 274 28.94 -47.89 50.18
CA ASN A 274 29.72 -49.12 50.20
C ASN A 274 30.90 -48.97 49.23
N ASP A 275 32.11 -48.86 49.78
CA ASP A 275 33.38 -48.90 49.08
C ASP A 275 33.66 -50.34 48.63
N ASP A 276 33.63 -50.59 47.32
CA ASP A 276 34.16 -51.83 46.71
C ASP A 276 34.90 -51.50 45.40
N PRO A 277 36.25 -51.44 45.38
CA PRO A 277 37.03 -50.83 44.29
C PRO A 277 37.21 -51.74 43.04
N ALA A 278 36.48 -52.86 42.94
CA ALA A 278 36.61 -53.80 41.81
C ALA A 278 35.41 -53.81 40.85
N ALA A 279 34.24 -53.28 41.23
CA ALA A 279 33.03 -53.27 40.39
C ALA A 279 32.87 -51.98 39.55
N THR A 280 33.56 -50.90 39.91
CA THR A 280 33.44 -49.56 39.29
C THR A 280 34.16 -49.43 37.93
N SER A 281 35.11 -50.31 37.61
CA SER A 281 35.85 -50.24 36.33
C SER A 281 35.09 -50.87 35.15
N ALA A 282 34.34 -51.95 35.38
CA ALA A 282 33.60 -52.65 34.34
C ALA A 282 32.38 -51.83 33.84
N ASP A 283 31.67 -51.18 34.75
CA ASP A 283 30.54 -50.31 34.42
C ASP A 283 30.99 -49.01 33.75
N ALA A 284 32.11 -48.43 34.19
CA ALA A 284 32.71 -47.26 33.53
C ALA A 284 33.17 -47.58 32.10
N VAL A 285 33.77 -48.75 31.86
CA VAL A 285 34.15 -49.21 30.52
C VAL A 285 32.93 -49.49 29.65
N MET A 286 31.85 -50.05 30.20
CA MET A 286 30.59 -50.25 29.45
C MET A 286 29.90 -48.93 29.11
N GLN A 287 29.92 -47.96 30.02
CA GLN A 287 29.37 -46.63 29.80
C GLN A 287 30.16 -45.88 28.73
N GLU A 288 31.48 -46.00 28.75
CA GLU A 288 32.37 -45.41 27.74
C GLU A 288 32.20 -46.07 26.36
N ARG A 289 32.00 -47.39 26.31
CA ARG A 289 31.64 -48.09 25.06
C ARG A 289 30.30 -47.61 24.51
N ARG A 290 29.29 -47.42 25.36
CA ARG A 290 27.97 -46.88 24.94
C ARG A 290 28.09 -45.46 24.41
N ARG A 291 28.92 -44.61 25.02
CA ARG A 291 29.22 -43.24 24.54
C ARG A 291 29.87 -43.28 23.15
N ALA A 292 30.95 -44.04 22.99
CA ALA A 292 31.66 -44.15 21.72
C ALA A 292 30.77 -44.75 20.61
N THR A 293 29.94 -45.73 20.91
CA THR A 293 28.97 -46.29 19.96
C THR A 293 27.89 -45.26 19.59
N GLY A 294 27.38 -44.48 20.54
CA GLY A 294 26.38 -43.44 20.27
C GLY A 294 26.91 -42.33 19.35
N ILE A 295 28.15 -41.88 19.55
CA ILE A 295 28.80 -40.87 18.69
C ILE A 295 29.02 -41.41 17.27
N ARG A 296 29.47 -42.67 17.13
CA ARG A 296 29.63 -43.31 15.81
C ARG A 296 28.31 -43.47 15.07
N GLN A 297 27.24 -43.86 15.76
CA GLN A 297 25.91 -43.97 15.14
C GLN A 297 25.39 -42.61 14.65
N MET A 298 25.63 -41.53 15.41
CA MET A 298 25.24 -40.18 15.03
C MET A 298 26.03 -39.65 13.82
N ALA A 299 27.32 -39.99 13.71
CA ALA A 299 28.17 -39.56 12.61
C ALA A 299 28.00 -40.38 11.32
N GLN A 300 27.54 -41.64 11.42
CA GLN A 300 27.40 -42.59 10.31
C GLN A 300 26.71 -42.01 9.05
N PRO A 301 25.52 -41.37 9.12
CA PRO A 301 24.86 -40.85 7.91
C PRO A 301 25.68 -39.77 7.20
N PHE A 302 26.47 -38.98 7.94
CA PHE A 302 27.27 -37.89 7.41
C PHE A 302 28.61 -38.35 6.85
N MET A 303 29.17 -39.44 7.41
CA MET A 303 30.33 -40.12 6.85
C MET A 303 29.99 -40.77 5.50
N VAL A 304 28.81 -41.40 5.39
CA VAL A 304 28.31 -41.95 4.11
C VAL A 304 28.11 -40.85 3.07
N ALA A 305 27.67 -39.66 3.48
CA ALA A 305 27.53 -38.49 2.61
C ALA A 305 28.88 -37.80 2.28
N GLY A 306 30.01 -38.33 2.77
CA GLY A 306 31.36 -37.78 2.54
C GLY A 306 31.62 -36.44 3.23
N ARG A 307 30.77 -36.03 4.19
CA ARG A 307 30.87 -34.73 4.88
C ARG A 307 31.71 -34.80 6.17
N LEU A 308 31.94 -35.99 6.71
CA LEU A 308 32.76 -36.26 7.89
C LEU A 308 33.73 -37.42 7.61
N THR A 309 34.93 -37.37 8.18
CA THR A 309 35.91 -38.46 8.10
C THR A 309 35.93 -39.28 9.38
N ASP A 310 36.48 -40.49 9.30
CA ASP A 310 36.63 -41.37 10.47
C ASP A 310 37.54 -40.73 11.54
N GLU A 311 38.48 -39.89 11.13
CA GLU A 311 39.36 -39.12 12.01
C GLU A 311 38.60 -38.09 12.85
N ASP A 312 37.62 -37.38 12.27
CA ASP A 312 36.82 -36.38 13.01
C ASP A 312 35.98 -37.03 14.12
N VAL A 313 35.52 -38.25 13.89
CA VAL A 313 34.74 -39.04 14.86
C VAL A 313 35.65 -39.58 15.96
N GLN A 314 36.87 -40.00 15.63
CA GLN A 314 37.83 -40.46 16.64
C GLN A 314 38.28 -39.34 17.56
N VAL A 315 38.49 -38.12 17.06
CA VAL A 315 38.81 -36.96 17.91
C VAL A 315 37.74 -36.78 18.98
N LEU A 316 36.45 -36.83 18.62
CA LEU A 316 35.31 -36.69 19.56
C LEU A 316 35.22 -37.82 20.61
N ILE A 317 35.74 -38.99 20.26
CA ILE A 317 35.81 -40.13 21.18
C ILE A 317 37.01 -39.93 22.11
N ASP A 318 38.19 -39.57 21.59
CA ASP A 318 39.41 -39.42 22.37
C ASP A 318 39.37 -38.24 23.36
N ASP A 319 38.69 -37.15 23.00
CA ASP A 319 38.56 -35.95 23.84
C ASP A 319 37.37 -36.00 24.83
N GLY A 320 36.70 -37.14 24.96
CA GLY A 320 35.71 -37.40 26.01
C GLY A 320 34.37 -36.68 25.83
N THR A 321 34.07 -36.17 24.64
CA THR A 321 32.85 -35.40 24.34
C THR A 321 31.57 -36.20 24.67
N SER A 322 30.61 -35.64 25.41
CA SER A 322 29.34 -36.34 25.70
C SER A 322 28.49 -36.53 24.43
N VAL A 323 27.61 -37.54 24.41
CA VAL A 323 26.76 -37.83 23.23
C VAL A 323 25.87 -36.63 22.88
N ASP A 324 25.36 -35.90 23.87
CA ASP A 324 24.50 -34.73 23.67
C ASP A 324 25.26 -33.55 23.05
N ALA A 325 26.55 -33.39 23.38
CA ALA A 325 27.41 -32.34 22.82
C ALA A 325 28.01 -32.72 21.45
N ALA A 326 28.07 -34.02 21.13
CA ALA A 326 28.67 -34.52 19.90
C ALA A 326 27.94 -34.01 18.64
N GLY A 327 26.61 -33.90 18.68
CA GLY A 327 25.82 -33.40 17.54
C GLY A 327 26.19 -31.96 17.15
N ALA A 328 26.36 -31.08 18.13
CA ALA A 328 26.75 -29.69 17.88
C ALA A 328 28.17 -29.59 17.30
N ARG A 329 29.11 -30.41 17.79
CA ARG A 329 30.50 -30.41 17.28
C ARG A 329 30.59 -31.01 15.88
N LEU A 330 29.85 -32.07 15.58
CA LEU A 330 29.77 -32.65 14.23
C LEU A 330 29.21 -31.65 13.22
N MET A 331 28.15 -30.91 13.58
CA MET A 331 27.59 -29.84 12.73
C MET A 331 28.60 -28.71 12.49
N ALA A 332 29.36 -28.30 13.50
CA ALA A 332 30.39 -27.28 13.36
C ALA A 332 31.52 -27.72 12.40
N THR A 333 31.98 -28.97 12.51
CA THR A 333 32.99 -29.54 11.59
C THR A 333 32.49 -29.63 10.16
N MET A 334 31.21 -30.00 9.97
CA MET A 334 30.58 -30.03 8.64
C MET A 334 30.43 -28.62 8.04
N ALA A 335 30.04 -27.64 8.84
CA ALA A 335 29.91 -26.25 8.40
C ALA A 335 31.28 -25.66 8.01
N ALA A 336 32.35 -26.00 8.75
CA ALA A 336 33.71 -25.56 8.43
C ALA A 336 34.25 -26.17 7.12
N ARG A 337 33.72 -27.31 6.66
CA ARG A 337 34.10 -27.98 5.41
C ARG A 337 33.15 -27.72 4.25
N GLU A 338 32.05 -27.00 4.48
CA GLU A 338 31.18 -26.61 3.39
C GLU A 338 31.91 -25.56 2.54
N PRO A 339 32.14 -25.82 1.23
CA PRO A 339 32.76 -24.81 0.38
C PRO A 339 31.86 -23.57 0.40
N ILE A 340 32.44 -22.40 0.66
CA ILE A 340 31.78 -21.11 0.43
C ILE A 340 31.45 -21.07 -1.06
N GLY A 341 30.23 -21.52 -1.37
CA GLY A 341 29.72 -21.57 -2.73
C GLY A 341 29.78 -20.16 -3.27
N SER A 342 30.50 -20.02 -4.38
CA SER A 342 30.36 -18.92 -5.33
C SER A 342 28.91 -18.47 -5.37
N SER A 343 28.71 -17.16 -5.33
CA SER A 343 27.44 -16.49 -5.58
C SER A 343 26.61 -17.31 -6.57
N ILE A 344 25.39 -17.65 -6.16
CA ILE A 344 24.40 -18.20 -7.08
C ILE A 344 24.20 -17.11 -8.13
N SER A 345 24.95 -17.21 -9.24
CA SER A 345 24.55 -16.57 -10.47
C SER A 345 23.30 -17.33 -10.89
N VAL A 346 22.16 -16.76 -10.54
CA VAL A 346 20.92 -17.05 -11.23
C VAL A 346 21.20 -16.62 -12.67
N THR A 347 21.68 -17.53 -13.50
CA THR A 347 21.50 -17.40 -14.94
C THR A 347 20.00 -17.47 -15.13
N PRO A 348 19.34 -16.35 -15.49
CA PRO A 348 17.91 -16.40 -15.73
C PRO A 348 17.70 -17.41 -16.85
N ARG A 349 16.78 -18.38 -16.65
CA ARG A 349 16.16 -19.11 -17.76
C ARG A 349 15.94 -18.11 -18.89
N GLY A 350 16.43 -18.44 -20.09
CA GLY A 350 16.59 -17.52 -21.22
C GLY A 350 15.55 -16.40 -21.20
N ARG A 351 16.01 -15.19 -20.89
CA ARG A 351 15.16 -13.99 -21.00
C ARG A 351 14.74 -13.88 -22.45
N ASP A 352 13.45 -13.62 -22.68
CA ASP A 352 12.98 -13.26 -24.01
C ASP A 352 13.83 -12.10 -24.55
N GLU A 353 14.22 -12.16 -25.82
CA GLU A 353 14.97 -11.08 -26.47
C GLU A 353 14.18 -9.77 -26.40
N THR A 354 12.85 -9.85 -26.45
CA THR A 354 11.98 -8.67 -26.36
C THR A 354 12.10 -7.98 -25.00
N GLU A 355 12.09 -8.76 -23.92
CA GLU A 355 12.19 -8.29 -22.54
C GLU A 355 13.60 -7.79 -22.22
N THR A 356 14.63 -8.46 -22.76
CA THR A 356 16.03 -8.03 -22.63
C THR A 356 16.25 -6.67 -23.30
N ARG A 357 15.69 -6.46 -24.50
CA ARG A 357 15.74 -5.16 -25.20
C ARG A 357 14.92 -4.10 -24.48
N ARG A 358 13.76 -4.45 -23.91
CA ARG A 358 12.92 -3.54 -23.10
C ARG A 358 13.70 -3.01 -21.90
N MET A 359 14.31 -3.90 -21.11
CA MET A 359 15.15 -3.52 -19.96
C MET A 359 16.35 -2.69 -20.40
N ALA A 360 17.01 -3.03 -21.52
CA ALA A 360 18.15 -2.28 -22.03
C ALA A 360 17.77 -0.84 -22.43
N MET A 361 16.62 -0.64 -23.08
CA MET A 361 16.09 0.70 -23.39
C MET A 361 15.69 1.48 -22.13
N GLU A 362 15.08 0.82 -21.14
CA GLU A 362 14.73 1.41 -19.85
C GLU A 362 15.98 1.88 -19.08
N ASP A 363 16.99 1.02 -19.01
CA ASP A 363 18.28 1.31 -18.38
C ASP A 363 19.02 2.43 -19.14
N ALA A 364 18.96 2.45 -20.49
CA ALA A 364 19.54 3.51 -21.30
C ALA A 364 18.88 4.88 -21.04
N LEU A 365 17.55 4.93 -20.99
CA LEU A 365 16.82 6.15 -20.63
C LEU A 365 17.14 6.58 -19.20
N THR A 366 17.16 5.64 -18.25
CA THR A 366 17.51 5.93 -16.85
C THR A 366 18.93 6.48 -16.72
N MET A 367 19.89 5.94 -17.46
CA MET A 367 21.28 6.42 -17.47
C MET A 367 21.45 7.78 -18.16
N ARG A 368 20.57 8.14 -19.09
CA ARG A 368 20.53 9.50 -19.68
C ARG A 368 19.89 10.52 -18.75
N LEU A 369 18.87 10.08 -18.00
CA LEU A 369 18.10 10.90 -17.08
C LEU A 369 18.84 11.10 -15.76
N SER A 370 19.40 10.05 -15.19
CA SER A 370 20.00 10.08 -13.86
C SER A 370 21.53 9.98 -13.93
N THR A 371 22.20 10.50 -12.90
CA THR A 371 23.63 10.22 -12.68
C THR A 371 23.86 8.83 -12.08
N GLU A 372 22.79 8.07 -11.86
CA GLU A 372 22.83 6.74 -11.27
C GLU A 372 23.41 5.76 -12.30
N ARG A 373 24.43 5.02 -11.89
CA ARG A 373 24.98 3.94 -12.71
C ARG A 373 24.17 2.68 -12.44
N VAL A 374 23.71 2.04 -13.51
CA VAL A 374 23.27 0.64 -13.42
C VAL A 374 24.46 -0.18 -12.94
N GLU A 375 24.36 -0.75 -11.74
CA GLU A 375 25.45 -1.46 -11.06
C GLU A 375 25.90 -2.72 -11.83
N ASP A 376 24.97 -3.32 -12.57
CA ASP A 376 25.20 -4.52 -13.36
C ASP A 376 25.88 -4.18 -14.69
N ALA A 377 27.14 -4.58 -14.82
CA ALA A 377 27.96 -4.34 -16.01
C ALA A 377 27.35 -4.93 -17.30
N THR A 378 26.58 -6.04 -17.20
CA THR A 378 25.94 -6.67 -18.37
C THR A 378 24.75 -5.86 -18.86
N ARG A 379 23.91 -5.38 -17.94
CA ARG A 379 22.81 -4.46 -18.25
C ARG A 379 23.32 -3.12 -18.74
N GLN A 380 24.42 -2.62 -18.16
CA GLN A 380 25.06 -1.41 -18.62
C GLN A 380 25.59 -1.54 -20.06
N ALA A 381 26.17 -2.69 -20.41
CA ALA A 381 26.63 -2.96 -21.78
C ALA A 381 25.46 -3.01 -22.77
N ALA A 382 24.35 -3.66 -22.40
CA ALA A 382 23.14 -3.69 -23.22
C ALA A 382 22.48 -2.30 -23.38
N ALA A 383 22.46 -1.50 -22.31
CA ALA A 383 21.92 -0.14 -22.34
C ALA A 383 22.72 0.79 -23.28
N ARG A 384 24.05 0.62 -23.38
CA ARG A 384 24.90 1.44 -24.26
C ARG A 384 24.49 1.38 -25.74
N GLU A 385 23.90 0.27 -26.19
CA GLU A 385 23.37 0.14 -27.55
C GLU A 385 22.25 1.14 -27.85
N PHE A 386 21.43 1.46 -26.85
CA PHE A 386 20.26 2.33 -26.98
C PHE A 386 20.51 3.77 -26.47
N MET A 387 21.70 4.09 -25.96
CA MET A 387 22.01 5.42 -25.42
C MET A 387 21.86 6.53 -26.47
N ASP A 388 22.25 6.25 -27.72
CA ASP A 388 22.23 7.23 -28.81
C ASP A 388 20.87 7.33 -29.51
N TYR A 389 19.90 6.48 -29.15
CA TYR A 389 18.59 6.45 -29.80
C TYR A 389 17.71 7.62 -29.33
N SER A 390 17.02 8.32 -30.23
CA SER A 390 15.97 9.27 -29.83
C SER A 390 14.69 8.53 -29.39
N LEU A 391 13.77 9.23 -28.72
CA LEU A 391 12.47 8.64 -28.29
C LEU A 391 11.71 8.03 -29.48
N VAL A 392 11.80 8.65 -30.65
CA VAL A 392 11.22 8.17 -31.91
C VAL A 392 11.85 6.85 -32.33
N GLU A 393 13.16 6.67 -32.17
CA GLU A 393 13.88 5.46 -32.59
C GLU A 393 13.62 4.30 -31.64
N MET A 394 13.58 4.57 -30.33
CA MET A 394 13.17 3.60 -29.33
C MET A 394 11.71 3.16 -29.53
N ALA A 395 10.80 4.10 -29.84
CA ALA A 395 9.41 3.81 -30.20
C ALA A 395 9.32 2.95 -31.47
N GLY A 396 10.11 3.26 -32.50
CA GLY A 396 10.21 2.43 -33.71
C GLY A 396 10.68 1.01 -33.42
N HIS A 397 11.67 0.87 -32.54
CA HIS A 397 12.18 -0.43 -32.12
C HIS A 397 11.16 -1.25 -31.31
N ARG A 398 10.28 -0.60 -30.54
CA ARG A 398 9.13 -1.27 -29.87
C ARG A 398 8.07 -1.73 -30.87
N LEU A 399 7.85 -0.97 -31.93
CA LEU A 399 6.93 -1.33 -33.02
C LEU A 399 7.53 -2.30 -34.05
N GLY A 400 8.72 -2.86 -33.81
CA GLY A 400 9.41 -3.79 -34.72
C GLY A 400 9.94 -3.13 -36.00
N ARG A 401 10.06 -1.79 -36.03
CA ARG A 401 10.56 -1.03 -37.19
C ARG A 401 12.03 -0.67 -36.99
N GLN A 402 12.90 -1.24 -37.81
CA GLN A 402 14.35 -0.98 -37.76
C GLN A 402 14.79 0.36 -38.36
N ARG A 403 13.93 1.01 -39.15
CA ARG A 403 14.25 2.29 -39.79
C ARG A 403 13.38 3.40 -39.25
N VAL A 404 14.06 4.44 -38.78
CA VAL A 404 13.47 5.69 -38.31
C VAL A 404 13.04 6.49 -39.54
N PRO A 405 11.76 6.83 -39.69
CA PRO A 405 11.31 7.63 -40.82
C PRO A 405 11.99 9.01 -40.81
N SER A 406 12.34 9.51 -42.00
CA SER A 406 12.99 10.82 -42.15
C SER A 406 11.99 12.00 -42.15
N GLY A 407 10.73 11.75 -42.52
CA GLY A 407 9.68 12.77 -42.57
C GLY A 407 8.97 12.98 -41.22
N PHE A 408 8.65 14.24 -40.89
CA PHE A 408 7.96 14.61 -39.65
C PHE A 408 6.66 13.81 -39.44
N ALA A 409 5.80 13.73 -40.47
CA ALA A 409 4.53 12.99 -40.39
C ALA A 409 4.71 11.49 -40.11
N ALA A 410 5.78 10.89 -40.61
CA ALA A 410 6.05 9.47 -40.39
C ALA A 410 6.68 9.20 -39.01
N ARG A 411 7.47 10.15 -38.48
CA ARG A 411 7.95 10.11 -37.08
C ARG A 411 6.80 10.32 -36.09
N GLU A 412 5.91 11.24 -36.41
CA GLU A 412 4.68 11.49 -35.66
C GLU A 412 3.81 10.24 -35.62
N GLU A 413 3.53 9.62 -36.77
CA GLU A 413 2.72 8.40 -36.80
C GLU A 413 3.36 7.26 -36.01
N MET A 414 4.69 7.15 -36.04
CA MET A 414 5.40 6.14 -35.27
C MET A 414 5.32 6.37 -33.76
N LEU A 415 5.49 7.60 -33.28
CA LEU A 415 5.28 7.93 -31.87
C LEU A 415 3.81 7.74 -31.48
N ARG A 416 2.88 8.20 -32.31
CA ARG A 416 1.45 8.04 -32.09
C ARG A 416 1.08 6.57 -31.90
N MET A 417 1.52 5.70 -32.81
CA MET A 417 1.30 4.26 -32.70
C MET A 417 1.99 3.63 -31.48
N ALA A 418 3.16 4.12 -31.08
CA ALA A 418 3.88 3.60 -29.90
C ALA A 418 3.29 4.07 -28.56
N PHE A 419 2.63 5.23 -28.54
CA PHE A 419 1.91 5.76 -27.37
C PHE A 419 0.45 5.30 -27.28
N HIS A 420 -0.12 4.76 -28.36
CA HIS A 420 -1.41 4.09 -28.35
C HIS A 420 -1.31 2.61 -27.96
N SER A 421 -2.46 2.05 -27.62
CA SER A 421 -2.67 0.96 -26.66
C SER A 421 -2.39 -0.48 -27.14
N THR A 422 -1.22 -0.71 -27.76
CA THR A 422 -0.65 -2.06 -27.99
C THR A 422 0.87 -2.10 -27.76
N SER A 423 1.48 -1.03 -27.25
CA SER A 423 2.92 -0.86 -27.11
C SER A 423 3.31 -0.58 -25.66
N ASP A 424 4.30 -1.32 -25.11
CA ASP A 424 4.85 -1.10 -23.77
C ASP A 424 5.73 0.17 -23.66
N PHE A 425 5.84 0.96 -24.73
CA PHE A 425 6.70 2.14 -24.76
C PHE A 425 6.35 3.20 -23.68
N PRO A 426 5.06 3.55 -23.43
CA PRO A 426 4.70 4.48 -22.37
C PRO A 426 5.09 3.96 -20.98
N ALA A 427 4.86 2.68 -20.71
CA ALA A 427 5.23 2.05 -19.44
C ALA A 427 6.76 2.03 -19.24
N LEU A 428 7.52 1.74 -20.30
CA LEU A 428 8.98 1.81 -20.29
C LEU A 428 9.47 3.22 -19.98
N PHE A 429 8.91 4.22 -20.66
CA PHE A 429 9.28 5.62 -20.47
C PHE A 429 8.89 6.12 -19.07
N GLU A 430 7.71 5.76 -18.58
CA GLU A 430 7.25 6.06 -17.21
C GLU A 430 8.15 5.44 -16.15
N ASN A 431 8.53 4.16 -16.29
CA ASN A 431 9.42 3.48 -15.35
C ASN A 431 10.80 4.16 -15.28
N ALA A 432 11.38 4.51 -16.44
CA ALA A 432 12.66 5.23 -16.49
C ALA A 432 12.58 6.61 -15.81
N LEU A 433 11.47 7.34 -16.01
CA LEU A 433 11.24 8.62 -15.33
C LEU A 433 11.06 8.43 -13.81
N ASN A 434 10.29 7.43 -13.38
CA ASN A 434 10.05 7.14 -11.97
C ASN A 434 11.34 6.75 -11.24
N ARG A 435 12.18 5.92 -11.86
CA ARG A 435 13.47 5.53 -11.29
C ARG A 435 14.40 6.74 -11.15
N SER A 436 14.53 7.55 -12.20
CA SER A 436 15.31 8.80 -12.13
C SER A 436 14.77 9.76 -11.08
N LEU A 437 13.44 9.92 -11.00
CA LEU A 437 12.78 10.78 -10.03
C LEU A 437 13.05 10.34 -8.59
N ALA A 438 12.91 9.04 -8.31
CA ALA A 438 13.16 8.47 -6.99
C ALA A 438 14.62 8.65 -6.56
N ALA A 439 15.57 8.40 -7.46
CA ALA A 439 17.00 8.59 -7.18
C ALA A 439 17.34 10.06 -6.85
N ARG A 440 16.80 11.00 -7.64
CA ARG A 440 16.97 12.45 -7.38
C ARG A 440 16.32 12.89 -6.08
N TYR A 441 15.12 12.41 -5.80
CA TYR A 441 14.41 12.70 -4.55
C TYR A 441 15.17 12.15 -3.33
N ALA A 442 15.73 10.94 -3.42
CA ALA A 442 16.56 10.35 -2.37
C ALA A 442 17.86 11.15 -2.12
N SER A 443 18.46 11.71 -3.18
CA SER A 443 19.66 12.56 -3.06
C SER A 443 19.37 13.92 -2.39
N ALA A 444 18.12 14.37 -2.42
CA ALA A 444 17.74 15.63 -1.81
C ALA A 444 17.60 15.46 -0.29
N GLN A 445 18.40 16.21 0.46
CA GLN A 445 18.35 16.26 1.93
C GLN A 445 17.79 17.60 2.40
N PRO A 446 16.46 17.79 2.39
CA PRO A 446 15.86 19.04 2.85
C PRO A 446 16.07 19.24 4.37
N THR A 447 16.22 20.49 4.79
CA THR A 447 16.63 20.83 6.16
C THR A 447 15.61 20.37 7.20
N TYR A 448 14.31 20.34 6.87
CA TYR A 448 13.27 19.92 7.82
C TYR A 448 13.46 18.50 8.35
N ARG A 449 14.08 17.58 7.59
CA ARG A 449 14.32 16.20 8.03
C ARG A 449 15.28 16.11 9.21
N ARG A 450 16.08 17.16 9.46
CA ARG A 450 16.97 17.25 10.62
C ARG A 450 16.24 17.62 11.91
N ILE A 451 15.06 18.24 11.83
CA ILE A 451 14.33 18.82 12.98
C ILE A 451 12.97 18.16 13.25
N ALA A 452 12.55 17.24 12.39
CA ALA A 452 11.25 16.59 12.47
C ALA A 452 11.37 15.07 12.26
N ARG A 453 10.56 14.30 12.99
CA ARG A 453 10.57 12.83 12.94
C ARG A 453 9.76 12.32 11.76
N GLN A 454 10.27 11.29 11.08
CA GLN A 454 9.53 10.61 10.01
C GLN A 454 8.49 9.65 10.59
N ARG A 455 7.31 9.63 9.98
CA ARG A 455 6.23 8.68 10.24
C ARG A 455 5.70 8.11 8.92
N SER A 456 5.19 6.87 8.97
CA SER A 456 4.40 6.30 7.87
C SER A 456 2.91 6.48 8.15
N TYR A 457 2.15 6.91 7.15
CA TYR A 457 0.71 7.10 7.24
C TYR A 457 -0.01 6.04 6.42
N VAL A 458 -1.07 5.44 6.95
CA VAL A 458 -1.81 4.39 6.24
C VAL A 458 -2.95 4.91 5.38
N ASP A 459 -3.47 6.11 5.72
CA ASP A 459 -4.57 6.73 4.99
C ASP A 459 -4.49 8.28 4.99
N PHE A 460 -5.51 8.95 4.44
CA PHE A 460 -5.60 10.42 4.37
C PHE A 460 -6.42 11.05 5.51
N ARG A 461 -6.93 10.26 6.46
CA ARG A 461 -7.69 10.78 7.61
C ARG A 461 -6.72 11.40 8.62
N ASP A 462 -7.28 12.13 9.58
CA ASP A 462 -6.52 12.64 10.71
C ASP A 462 -5.97 11.48 11.53
N HIS A 463 -4.65 11.34 11.58
CA HIS A 463 -3.96 10.40 12.43
C HIS A 463 -3.72 11.07 13.77
N THR A 464 -4.18 10.42 14.84
CA THR A 464 -3.94 10.91 16.19
C THR A 464 -2.61 10.36 16.69
N THR A 465 -1.72 11.26 17.07
CA THR A 465 -0.51 10.97 17.82
C THR A 465 -0.89 11.01 19.29
N VAL A 466 -1.13 9.84 19.87
CA VAL A 466 -1.35 9.71 21.31
C VAL A 466 0.00 9.51 21.96
N ARG A 467 0.40 10.43 22.85
CA ARG A 467 1.47 10.17 23.80
C ARG A 467 0.84 9.65 25.08
N VAL A 468 1.16 8.41 25.41
CA VAL A 468 0.96 7.86 26.74
C VAL A 468 2.01 8.52 27.64
N GLY A 469 1.57 9.00 28.79
CA GLY A 469 2.39 9.64 29.81
C GLY A 469 3.46 8.70 30.36
N ASP A 470 4.28 9.24 31.26
CA ASP A 470 5.37 8.45 31.83
C ASP A 470 4.83 7.37 32.76
N PHE A 471 5.62 6.31 32.94
CA PHE A 471 5.31 5.33 33.96
C PHE A 471 5.35 6.04 35.33
N PRO A 472 4.30 5.92 36.16
CA PRO A 472 4.23 6.61 37.44
C PRO A 472 5.42 6.23 38.32
N ASP A 473 6.02 7.21 38.99
CA ASP A 473 7.19 7.01 39.85
C ASP A 473 6.95 5.95 40.92
N LEU A 474 8.03 5.26 41.29
CA LEU A 474 8.00 4.25 42.35
C LEU A 474 7.58 4.90 43.67
N GLN A 475 6.39 4.53 44.14
CA GLN A 475 5.92 4.94 45.46
C GLN A 475 6.47 4.00 46.53
N PRO A 476 6.83 4.52 47.71
CA PRO A 476 7.27 3.69 48.81
C PRO A 476 6.14 2.72 49.18
N VAL A 477 6.47 1.43 49.21
CA VAL A 477 5.54 0.37 49.61
C VAL A 477 5.37 0.43 51.13
N ASP A 478 4.13 0.37 51.59
CA ASP A 478 3.83 0.36 53.02
C ASP A 478 4.48 -0.88 53.69
N PRO A 479 5.35 -0.71 54.70
CA PRO A 479 6.11 -1.81 55.30
C PRO A 479 5.26 -2.87 56.03
N GLN A 480 3.98 -2.60 56.31
CA GLN A 480 3.09 -3.48 57.07
C GLN A 480 2.09 -4.23 56.19
N SER A 481 1.62 -3.61 55.10
CA SER A 481 0.62 -4.20 54.20
C SER A 481 1.20 -4.75 52.90
N GLY A 482 2.36 -4.25 52.44
CA GLY A 482 2.98 -4.69 51.19
C GLY A 482 2.19 -4.33 49.91
N GLU A 483 1.14 -3.51 50.02
CA GLU A 483 0.31 -3.12 48.88
C GLU A 483 1.02 -2.09 47.98
N LEU A 484 1.00 -2.36 46.67
CA LEU A 484 1.53 -1.45 45.64
C LEU A 484 0.47 -0.41 45.29
N ASN A 485 0.82 0.87 45.38
CA ASN A 485 -0.08 1.95 44.98
C ASN A 485 -0.26 1.98 43.46
N ALA A 486 -1.50 2.09 43.00
CA ALA A 486 -1.83 2.23 41.59
C ALA A 486 -1.54 3.65 41.09
N GLY A 487 -0.80 3.78 39.99
CA GLY A 487 -0.62 5.04 39.28
C GLY A 487 -1.48 5.11 38.02
N THR A 488 -1.78 6.33 37.58
CA THR A 488 -2.57 6.63 36.37
C THR A 488 -1.68 7.27 35.31
N PHE A 489 -1.95 7.00 34.03
CA PHE A 489 -1.25 7.62 32.91
C PHE A 489 -1.98 8.88 32.43
N GLY A 490 -1.25 9.97 32.20
CA GLY A 490 -1.72 11.08 31.37
C GLY A 490 -1.74 10.69 29.89
N GLU A 491 -2.67 11.24 29.10
CA GLU A 491 -2.66 11.09 27.64
C GLU A 491 -2.70 12.47 26.98
N SER A 492 -1.83 12.70 26.00
CA SER A 492 -1.91 13.84 25.09
C SER A 492 -2.22 13.36 23.67
N LYS A 493 -3.02 14.15 22.92
CA LYS A 493 -3.53 13.79 21.59
C LYS A 493 -3.30 14.95 20.63
N GLU A 494 -2.41 14.77 19.66
CA GLU A 494 -2.23 15.70 18.53
C GLU A 494 -2.66 15.04 17.22
N LYS A 495 -3.03 15.83 16.22
CA LYS A 495 -3.53 15.31 14.93
C LYS A 495 -2.66 15.75 13.76
N THR A 496 -2.33 14.80 12.89
CA THR A 496 -1.62 15.04 11.63
C THR A 496 -2.27 14.28 10.49
N ALA A 497 -2.24 14.86 9.28
CA ALA A 497 -2.86 14.26 8.10
C ALA A 497 -1.97 14.43 6.87
N VAL A 498 -1.97 13.41 6.02
CA VAL A 498 -1.33 13.47 4.70
C VAL A 498 -2.26 14.13 3.71
N LYS A 499 -1.70 14.90 2.79
CA LYS A 499 -2.43 15.50 1.67
C LYS A 499 -1.82 15.03 0.36
N ALA A 500 -2.68 14.72 -0.60
CA ALA A 500 -2.28 14.41 -1.96
C ALA A 500 -1.97 15.70 -2.72
N TYR A 501 -0.78 15.77 -3.29
CA TYR A 501 -0.33 16.86 -4.16
C TYR A 501 -0.09 16.33 -5.56
N GLY A 502 -0.53 17.07 -6.57
CA GLY A 502 -0.38 16.67 -7.96
C GLY A 502 -0.26 17.85 -8.91
N VAL A 503 0.56 17.71 -9.96
CA VAL A 503 0.62 18.64 -11.08
C VAL A 503 0.63 17.88 -12.39
N GLN A 504 -0.11 18.36 -13.38
CA GLN A 504 -0.18 17.76 -14.72
C GLN A 504 0.48 18.68 -15.74
N VAL A 505 1.25 18.09 -16.65
CA VAL A 505 1.86 18.78 -17.79
C VAL A 505 1.52 18.00 -19.06
N LEU A 506 1.12 18.71 -20.11
CA LEU A 506 0.89 18.13 -21.42
C LEU A 506 2.19 18.13 -22.22
N LEU A 507 2.67 16.96 -22.61
CA LEU A 507 3.70 16.82 -23.64
C LEU A 507 3.02 16.89 -25.01
N SER A 508 3.11 18.04 -25.67
CA SER A 508 2.49 18.19 -26.99
C SER A 508 3.14 17.28 -28.03
N ARG A 509 2.40 16.91 -29.08
CA ARG A 509 2.95 16.11 -30.20
C ARG A 509 4.22 16.70 -30.80
N GLN A 510 4.30 18.03 -30.88
CA GLN A 510 5.45 18.73 -31.46
C GLN A 510 6.68 18.61 -30.56
N MET A 511 6.48 18.68 -29.24
CA MET A 511 7.58 18.47 -28.29
C MET A 511 8.13 17.06 -28.38
N MET A 512 7.27 16.05 -28.48
CA MET A 512 7.69 14.64 -28.53
C MET A 512 8.45 14.29 -29.82
N VAL A 513 7.98 14.78 -30.98
CA VAL A 513 8.63 14.52 -32.29
C VAL A 513 9.95 15.28 -32.43
N ASN A 514 10.03 16.49 -31.87
CA ASN A 514 11.21 17.34 -31.96
C ASN A 514 12.24 17.08 -30.84
N ASP A 515 11.95 16.22 -29.86
CA ASP A 515 12.86 15.94 -28.74
C ASP A 515 14.00 14.99 -29.14
N SER A 516 14.92 15.51 -29.95
CA SER A 516 16.13 14.80 -30.38
C SER A 516 17.28 14.87 -29.37
N LEU A 517 17.22 15.79 -28.41
CA LEU A 517 18.29 16.07 -27.43
C LEU A 517 17.92 15.73 -25.98
N GLY A 518 16.72 15.22 -25.71
CA GLY A 518 16.28 14.84 -24.36
C GLY A 518 15.88 16.03 -23.48
N GLY A 519 15.35 17.10 -24.07
CA GLY A 519 14.82 18.26 -23.35
C GLY A 519 13.60 17.92 -22.48
N ILE A 520 12.76 16.98 -22.90
CA ILE A 520 11.63 16.50 -22.08
C ILE A 520 12.17 15.79 -20.83
N ALA A 521 13.14 14.90 -21.05
CA ALA A 521 13.87 14.19 -20.02
C ALA A 521 14.52 15.16 -19.00
N GLN A 522 15.19 16.20 -19.47
CA GLN A 522 15.84 17.20 -18.61
C GLN A 522 14.84 18.00 -17.76
N VAL A 523 13.74 18.48 -18.36
CA VAL A 523 12.71 19.26 -17.64
C VAL A 523 11.98 18.42 -16.58
N LEU A 524 11.78 17.14 -16.85
CA LEU A 524 11.13 16.21 -15.91
C LEU A 524 12.10 15.76 -14.81
N ASN A 525 13.40 15.67 -15.09
CA ASN A 525 14.41 15.25 -14.13
C ASN A 525 14.69 16.29 -13.01
N ASP A 526 14.60 17.59 -13.31
CA ASP A 526 14.71 18.66 -12.31
C ASP A 526 13.60 18.61 -11.24
N ARG A 527 12.53 17.83 -11.48
CA ARG A 527 11.38 17.77 -10.59
C ARG A 527 11.64 17.02 -9.30
N GLY A 528 12.58 16.07 -9.24
CA GLY A 528 12.91 15.37 -7.99
C GLY A 528 13.39 16.33 -6.89
N MET A 529 14.31 17.24 -7.24
CA MET A 529 14.73 18.31 -6.34
C MET A 529 13.63 19.33 -6.08
N ALA A 530 12.78 19.61 -7.07
CA ALA A 530 11.66 20.53 -6.89
C ALA A 530 10.63 19.99 -5.87
N VAL A 531 10.36 18.69 -5.85
CA VAL A 531 9.51 18.04 -4.84
C VAL A 531 10.11 18.21 -3.44
N ALA A 532 11.41 17.94 -3.26
CA ALA A 532 12.07 18.16 -1.97
C ALA A 532 12.01 19.64 -1.51
N ARG A 533 12.17 20.60 -2.43
CA ARG A 533 11.98 22.03 -2.14
C ARG A 533 10.54 22.37 -1.79
N PHE A 534 9.58 21.67 -2.38
CA PHE A 534 8.16 21.82 -2.08
C PHE A 534 7.83 21.27 -0.69
N GLU A 535 8.33 20.09 -0.32
CA GLU A 535 8.20 19.56 1.05
C GLU A 535 8.77 20.54 2.07
N ASP A 536 9.98 21.04 1.82
CA ASP A 536 10.65 22.01 2.69
C ASP A 536 9.81 23.30 2.85
N LYS A 537 9.28 23.83 1.74
CA LYS A 537 8.36 24.97 1.77
C LYS A 537 7.09 24.67 2.56
N THR A 538 6.52 23.49 2.40
CA THR A 538 5.25 23.08 3.05
C THR A 538 5.45 22.90 4.55
N PHE A 539 6.54 22.23 4.95
CA PHE A 539 6.91 22.06 6.34
C PHE A 539 7.16 23.41 7.03
N TYR A 540 7.98 24.28 6.45
CA TYR A 540 8.28 25.58 7.07
C TYR A 540 7.08 26.53 7.05
N ALA A 541 6.17 26.42 6.08
CA ALA A 541 4.90 27.16 6.12
C ALA A 541 4.03 26.74 7.32
N MET A 542 4.06 25.46 7.70
CA MET A 542 3.41 24.97 8.92
C MET A 542 4.16 25.44 10.18
N MET A 543 5.47 25.18 10.25
CA MET A 543 6.30 25.47 11.43
C MET A 543 6.43 26.97 11.74
N LEU A 544 6.47 27.83 10.72
CA LEU A 544 6.52 29.30 10.85
C LEU A 544 5.13 29.93 10.72
N GLY A 545 4.06 29.13 10.78
CA GLY A 545 2.69 29.60 10.72
C GLY A 545 2.27 30.40 11.96
N GLY A 546 1.04 30.93 11.90
CA GLY A 546 0.40 31.66 13.01
C GLY A 546 1.05 33.01 13.35
N ALA A 547 0.67 33.59 14.49
CA ALA A 547 1.15 34.90 14.90
C ALA A 547 2.66 34.88 15.17
N ASN A 548 3.39 35.91 14.72
CA ASN A 548 4.83 36.08 14.92
C ASN A 548 5.71 34.89 14.48
N SER A 549 5.21 34.01 13.61
CA SER A 549 5.84 32.75 13.23
C SER A 549 6.07 31.78 14.39
N ASP A 550 5.14 31.75 15.34
CA ASP A 550 5.19 30.90 16.54
C ASP A 550 4.69 29.46 16.31
N GLY A 551 4.33 29.13 15.07
CA GLY A 551 3.91 27.80 14.67
C GLY A 551 2.41 27.54 14.85
N PRO A 552 1.96 26.31 14.59
CA PRO A 552 0.56 25.93 14.70
C PRO A 552 0.10 25.89 16.17
N THR A 553 -1.21 25.96 16.38
CA THR A 553 -1.83 25.79 17.70
C THR A 553 -1.97 24.30 18.01
N LEU A 554 -1.45 23.87 19.16
CA LEU A 554 -1.56 22.50 19.66
C LEU A 554 -2.93 22.25 20.29
N ILE A 555 -3.44 21.03 20.15
CA ILE A 555 -4.73 20.62 20.72
C ILE A 555 -4.62 20.49 22.24
N GLU A 556 -3.49 19.95 22.74
CA GLU A 556 -3.26 19.76 24.17
C GLU A 556 -3.36 21.06 24.96
N THR A 557 -2.72 22.13 24.47
CA THR A 557 -2.57 23.39 25.22
C THR A 557 -3.49 24.52 24.76
N GLY A 558 -4.14 24.37 23.59
CA GLY A 558 -4.88 25.43 22.92
C GLY A 558 -4.02 26.63 22.51
N ARG A 559 -2.68 26.49 22.50
CA ARG A 559 -1.71 27.57 22.29
C ARG A 559 -0.71 27.19 21.19
N GLN A 560 -0.06 28.19 20.60
CA GLN A 560 0.96 27.96 19.57
C GLN A 560 2.18 27.23 20.14
N VAL A 561 2.83 26.39 19.32
CA VAL A 561 4.04 25.63 19.70
C VAL A 561 5.08 26.50 20.43
N PHE A 562 5.35 27.71 19.92
CA PHE A 562 6.26 28.66 20.57
C PHE A 562 5.51 29.80 21.26
N ASN A 563 5.40 29.73 22.58
CA ASN A 563 4.73 30.76 23.36
C ASN A 563 5.45 31.06 24.69
N THR A 564 5.17 32.23 25.25
CA THR A 564 5.82 32.71 26.48
C THR A 564 5.26 32.08 27.75
N THR A 565 4.04 31.54 27.70
CA THR A 565 3.37 30.89 28.84
C THR A 565 3.98 29.51 29.10
N ASP A 566 4.14 28.69 28.06
CA ASP A 566 4.81 27.38 28.12
C ASP A 566 6.34 27.48 28.15
N LYS A 567 6.88 28.69 28.19
CA LYS A 567 8.33 28.96 28.16
C LYS A 567 9.03 28.31 26.97
N THR A 568 8.37 28.26 25.81
CA THR A 568 8.95 27.82 24.54
C THR A 568 9.36 28.99 23.65
N LYS A 569 9.18 30.23 24.13
CA LYS A 569 9.61 31.45 23.46
C LYS A 569 10.30 32.40 24.44
N ALA A 570 11.38 33.03 23.99
CA ALA A 570 12.07 34.08 24.72
C ALA A 570 11.14 35.28 24.98
N GLY A 571 11.16 35.81 26.21
CA GLY A 571 10.39 37.01 26.56
C GLY A 571 10.93 38.29 25.89
N THR A 572 12.23 38.33 25.60
CA THR A 572 12.90 39.44 24.92
C THR A 572 13.72 38.90 23.76
N ALA A 573 13.64 39.58 22.61
CA ALA A 573 14.42 39.24 21.44
C ALA A 573 15.92 39.47 21.70
N ALA A 574 16.76 38.50 21.35
CA ALA A 574 18.21 38.56 21.61
C ALA A 574 19.01 37.92 20.48
N ALA A 575 20.22 38.45 20.24
CA ALA A 575 21.19 37.88 19.31
C ALA A 575 21.65 36.48 19.76
N ILE A 576 22.26 35.72 18.85
CA ILE A 576 22.83 34.41 19.14
C ILE A 576 24.11 34.62 19.96
N THR A 577 24.03 34.40 21.27
CA THR A 577 25.14 34.60 22.22
C THR A 577 25.16 33.46 23.24
N LEU A 578 26.27 33.30 23.95
CA LEU A 578 26.38 32.28 25.00
C LEU A 578 25.27 32.42 26.08
N ALA A 579 24.92 33.65 26.44
CA ALA A 579 23.90 33.92 27.45
C ALA A 579 22.49 33.58 26.96
N SER A 580 22.14 33.94 25.72
CA SER A 580 20.83 33.65 25.14
C SER A 580 20.64 32.16 24.86
N LEU A 581 21.69 31.45 24.41
CA LEU A 581 21.67 29.99 24.25
C LEU A 581 21.56 29.26 25.59
N SER A 582 22.26 29.74 26.63
CA SER A 582 22.15 29.18 27.98
C SER A 582 20.74 29.31 28.55
N THR A 583 20.06 30.41 28.24
CA THR A 583 18.66 30.62 28.61
C THR A 583 17.76 29.59 27.93
N GLY A 584 17.88 29.44 26.60
CA GLY A 584 17.10 28.43 25.86
C GLY A 584 17.36 26.99 26.33
N ARG A 585 18.63 26.62 26.57
CA ARG A 585 19.00 25.31 27.13
C ARG A 585 18.38 25.08 28.51
N ALA A 586 18.37 26.10 29.38
CA ALA A 586 17.77 25.98 30.70
C ALA A 586 16.24 25.79 30.61
N GLU A 587 15.56 26.50 29.72
CA GLU A 587 14.11 26.34 29.52
C GLU A 587 13.71 24.97 28.93
N ILE A 588 14.55 24.39 28.07
CA ILE A 588 14.36 23.03 27.54
C ILE A 588 14.60 21.98 28.63
N ARG A 589 15.68 22.11 29.41
CA ARG A 589 15.98 21.15 30.51
C ARG A 589 14.95 21.15 31.63
N LYS A 590 14.30 22.29 31.87
CA LYS A 590 13.24 22.44 32.88
C LYS A 590 11.87 21.95 32.41
N LYS A 591 11.76 21.41 31.18
CA LYS A 591 10.49 20.86 30.71
C LYS A 591 10.11 19.63 31.50
N LYS A 592 8.81 19.54 31.76
CA LYS A 592 8.19 18.42 32.45
C LYS A 592 7.32 17.63 31.50
N SER A 593 7.15 16.36 31.81
CA SER A 593 6.23 15.46 31.14
C SER A 593 4.78 15.85 31.41
N VAL A 594 3.84 15.14 30.76
CA VAL A 594 2.39 15.34 30.96
C VAL A 594 2.04 15.13 32.44
N ASP A 595 2.71 14.16 33.08
CA ASP A 595 2.50 13.79 34.47
C ASP A 595 3.40 14.55 35.47
N GLY A 596 4.18 15.52 34.99
CA GLY A 596 4.99 16.40 35.84
C GLY A 596 6.41 15.93 36.18
N ALA A 597 6.82 14.75 35.69
CA ALA A 597 8.20 14.26 35.76
C ALA A 597 9.17 15.17 34.99
N GLU A 598 10.42 15.30 35.46
CA GLU A 598 11.44 16.11 34.78
C GLU A 598 12.02 15.35 33.58
N LEU A 599 12.01 15.95 32.39
CA LEU A 599 12.46 15.27 31.16
C LEU A 599 13.97 15.40 30.91
N GLU A 600 14.64 16.35 31.57
CA GLU A 600 16.10 16.62 31.47
C GLU A 600 16.68 16.75 30.03
N LEU A 601 15.84 17.08 29.06
CA LEU A 601 16.19 17.14 27.64
C LEU A 601 17.35 18.09 27.34
N SER A 602 18.21 17.71 26.41
CA SER A 602 19.32 18.57 25.97
C SER A 602 19.19 18.98 24.50
N PRO A 603 19.21 20.28 24.17
CA PRO A 603 19.15 20.73 22.79
C PRO A 603 20.43 20.33 22.03
N SER A 604 20.25 19.85 20.80
CA SER A 604 21.33 19.39 19.92
C SER A 604 21.33 20.10 18.55
N ILE A 605 20.28 20.86 18.22
CA ILE A 605 20.14 21.53 16.92
C ILE A 605 19.85 23.01 17.12
N LEU A 606 20.62 23.86 16.44
CA LEU A 606 20.39 25.30 16.33
C LEU A 606 19.94 25.61 14.91
N LEU A 607 18.69 26.04 14.75
CA LEU A 607 18.09 26.41 13.47
C LEU A 607 18.02 27.93 13.32
N CYS A 608 18.54 28.48 12.23
CA CYS A 608 18.46 29.90 11.92
C CYS A 608 18.27 30.20 10.43
N GLY A 609 17.94 31.46 10.11
CA GLY A 609 18.00 31.98 8.74
C GLY A 609 19.43 32.21 8.26
N PRO A 610 19.64 32.40 6.94
CA PRO A 610 20.96 32.65 6.36
C PRO A 610 21.63 33.93 6.90
N ASP A 611 20.84 34.95 7.27
CA ASP A 611 21.35 36.22 7.81
C ASP A 611 22.09 36.05 9.15
N LYS A 612 21.80 34.98 9.89
CA LYS A 612 22.38 34.65 11.19
C LYS A 612 23.29 33.41 11.16
N GLU A 613 23.55 32.87 9.98
CA GLU A 613 24.37 31.67 9.80
C GLU A 613 25.79 31.86 10.34
N THR A 614 26.43 32.98 10.01
CA THR A 614 27.79 33.28 10.48
C THR A 614 27.87 33.39 12.00
N GLU A 615 26.89 34.06 12.63
CA GLU A 615 26.81 34.18 14.09
C GLU A 615 26.63 32.78 14.73
N ALA A 616 25.76 31.95 14.18
CA ALA A 616 25.54 30.58 14.66
C ALA A 616 26.77 29.69 14.51
N GLN A 617 27.47 29.75 13.36
CA GLN A 617 28.67 28.96 13.10
C GLN A 617 29.84 29.38 14.00
N GLN A 618 30.04 30.67 14.24
CA GLN A 618 31.09 31.17 15.14
C GLN A 618 30.89 30.68 16.57
N ILE A 619 29.65 30.57 17.03
CA ILE A 619 29.33 30.08 18.37
C ILE A 619 29.40 28.54 18.45
N VAL A 620 29.23 27.79 17.36
CA VAL A 620 29.36 26.32 17.42
C VAL A 620 30.78 25.84 17.11
N ALA A 621 31.60 26.70 16.52
CA ALA A 621 32.98 26.39 16.14
C ALA A 621 33.82 25.98 17.38
N PRO A 622 34.58 24.87 17.29
CA PRO A 622 35.51 24.48 18.33
C PRO A 622 36.70 25.45 18.35
N ILE A 623 36.70 26.37 19.30
CA ILE A 623 37.82 27.28 19.56
C ILE A 623 38.54 26.80 20.83
N GLN A 624 39.86 26.63 20.76
CA GLN A 624 40.67 26.42 21.96
C GLN A 624 40.84 27.75 22.69
N ALA A 625 40.09 27.94 23.77
CA ALA A 625 40.22 29.13 24.62
C ALA A 625 41.49 29.04 25.49
N GLN A 626 42.27 30.11 25.56
CA GLN A 626 43.46 30.20 26.42
C GLN A 626 43.14 30.32 27.92
N GLN A 627 41.87 30.59 28.27
CA GLN A 627 41.39 30.72 29.64
C GLN A 627 40.06 29.98 29.82
N ALA A 628 39.88 29.30 30.96
CA ALA A 628 38.71 28.49 31.26
C ALA A 628 37.37 29.26 31.20
N GLY A 629 37.36 30.55 31.58
CA GLY A 629 36.17 31.40 31.53
C GLY A 629 35.67 31.76 30.12
N ASN A 630 36.50 31.56 29.09
CA ASN A 630 36.18 31.83 27.69
C ASN A 630 35.91 30.55 26.89
N VAL A 631 35.92 29.38 27.55
CA VAL A 631 35.59 28.11 26.92
C VAL A 631 34.12 28.13 26.55
N ASN A 632 33.83 27.79 25.30
CA ASN A 632 32.47 27.71 24.81
C ASN A 632 31.90 26.30 25.06
N PRO A 633 30.92 26.14 25.98
CA PRO A 633 30.34 24.84 26.30
C PRO A 633 29.39 24.31 25.22
N PHE A 634 29.04 25.11 24.21
CA PHE A 634 28.18 24.68 23.10
C PHE A 634 28.96 24.20 21.87
N ALA A 635 30.28 24.33 21.89
CA ALA A 635 31.14 23.85 20.82
C ALA A 635 31.05 22.32 20.71
N GLY A 636 30.66 21.83 19.54
CA GLY A 636 30.52 20.39 19.27
C GLY A 636 29.26 19.72 19.85
N THR A 637 28.44 20.41 20.65
CA THR A 637 27.18 19.85 21.18
C THR A 637 25.96 20.23 20.33
N LEU A 638 25.97 21.43 19.75
CA LEU A 638 24.91 21.89 18.85
C LEU A 638 25.35 21.69 17.39
N SER A 639 24.43 21.26 16.53
CA SER A 639 24.61 21.28 15.08
C SER A 639 23.81 22.43 14.48
N VAL A 640 24.44 23.22 13.60
CA VAL A 640 23.75 24.33 12.93
C VAL A 640 22.95 23.78 11.75
N ALA A 641 21.68 24.15 11.66
CA ALA A 641 20.80 23.92 10.53
C ALA A 641 20.37 25.28 9.98
N VAL A 642 20.46 25.46 8.66
CA VAL A 642 20.15 26.74 8.01
C VAL A 642 19.05 26.52 6.99
N THR A 643 18.09 27.44 6.96
CA THR A 643 17.04 27.45 5.95
C THR A 643 16.74 28.88 5.50
N ALA A 644 16.59 29.06 4.19
CA ALA A 644 16.17 30.34 3.62
C ALA A 644 14.69 30.68 3.91
N LYS A 645 13.92 29.77 4.53
CA LYS A 645 12.51 30.00 4.88
C LYS A 645 12.33 30.87 6.11
N ILE A 646 13.33 30.95 6.97
CA ILE A 646 13.34 31.88 8.10
C ILE A 646 13.86 33.21 7.58
N THR A 647 12.95 34.16 7.40
CA THR A 647 13.27 35.53 7.01
C THR A 647 13.44 36.38 8.27
N GLY A 648 14.60 37.03 8.43
CA GLY A 648 14.91 37.87 9.60
C GLY A 648 15.76 37.16 10.67
N ASN A 649 15.75 37.73 11.87
CA ASN A 649 16.75 37.42 12.90
C ASN A 649 16.38 36.23 13.80
N ALA A 650 15.20 35.64 13.62
CA ALA A 650 14.70 34.58 14.48
C ALA A 650 15.54 33.30 14.41
N TRP A 651 15.67 32.63 15.55
CA TRP A 651 16.41 31.38 15.68
C TRP A 651 15.75 30.45 16.70
N TYR A 652 16.00 29.16 16.54
CA TYR A 652 15.32 28.09 17.26
C TYR A 652 16.32 27.06 17.78
N LEU A 653 16.04 26.50 18.95
CA LEU A 653 16.73 25.36 19.51
C LEU A 653 15.80 24.16 19.50
N PHE A 654 16.31 23.03 19.07
CA PHE A 654 15.60 21.75 19.10
C PHE A 654 16.43 20.68 19.79
N VAL A 655 15.71 19.80 20.48
CA VAL A 655 16.19 18.48 20.92
C VAL A 655 16.25 17.56 19.68
N SER A 656 17.00 16.47 19.76
CA SER A 656 17.01 15.48 18.68
C SER A 656 15.58 14.97 18.41
N PRO A 657 15.15 14.86 17.14
CA PRO A 657 13.83 14.30 16.80
C PRO A 657 13.62 12.86 17.26
N ASP A 658 14.71 12.13 17.53
CA ASP A 658 14.66 10.76 18.05
C ASP A 658 14.33 10.71 19.55
N GLU A 659 14.69 11.74 20.31
CA GLU A 659 14.46 11.84 21.75
C GLU A 659 13.07 12.46 22.02
N LEU A 660 12.84 13.68 21.54
CA LEU A 660 11.52 14.32 21.64
C LEU A 660 11.24 15.24 20.45
N PRO A 661 10.55 14.76 19.41
CA PRO A 661 10.24 15.58 18.24
C PRO A 661 9.14 16.60 18.56
N CYS A 662 9.37 17.87 18.19
CA CYS A 662 8.29 18.86 18.17
C CYS A 662 7.38 18.70 16.96
N PHE A 663 7.95 18.25 15.84
CA PHE A 663 7.26 18.15 14.56
C PHE A 663 7.44 16.75 13.98
N GLU A 664 6.43 16.31 13.25
CA GLU A 664 6.47 15.08 12.47
C GLU A 664 6.21 15.38 11.00
N TRP A 665 6.77 14.55 10.14
CA TRP A 665 6.49 14.51 8.71
C TRP A 665 6.36 13.07 8.27
N GLY A 666 5.76 12.85 7.12
CA GLY A 666 5.68 11.51 6.59
C GLY A 666 5.03 11.42 5.23
N LEU A 667 5.09 10.21 4.71
CA LEU A 667 4.57 9.83 3.40
C LEU A 667 3.50 8.75 3.58
N LEU A 668 2.66 8.59 2.57
CA LEU A 668 1.67 7.53 2.54
C LEU A 668 2.36 6.17 2.37
N ASP A 669 1.92 5.17 3.13
CA ASP A 669 2.44 3.81 3.08
C ASP A 669 2.25 3.21 1.69
N GLY A 670 3.27 2.50 1.20
CA GLY A 670 3.36 2.07 -0.19
C GLY A 670 3.78 3.16 -1.20
N TYR A 671 3.90 4.43 -0.79
CA TYR A 671 4.31 5.56 -1.66
C TYR A 671 5.43 6.39 -1.03
N SER A 672 6.63 5.81 -0.96
CA SER A 672 7.83 6.42 -0.35
C SER A 672 8.55 7.46 -1.20
N ALA A 673 8.08 7.73 -2.42
CA ALA A 673 8.66 8.69 -3.36
C ALA A 673 7.58 9.32 -4.24
N PRO A 674 7.81 10.53 -4.77
CA PRO A 674 6.94 11.09 -5.81
C PRO A 674 6.97 10.20 -7.07
N ARG A 675 5.87 10.21 -7.82
CA ARG A 675 5.69 9.36 -9.02
C ARG A 675 5.17 10.15 -10.20
N PHE A 676 5.67 9.83 -11.38
CA PHE A 676 5.08 10.18 -12.65
C PHE A 676 4.06 9.12 -13.08
N ARG A 677 2.94 9.57 -13.64
CA ARG A 677 1.96 8.73 -14.33
C ARG A 677 1.65 9.34 -15.69
N MET A 678 1.68 8.52 -16.73
CA MET A 678 1.32 8.93 -18.09
C MET A 678 -0.10 8.52 -18.43
N GLU A 679 -0.83 9.44 -19.06
CA GLU A 679 -2.19 9.21 -19.53
C GLU A 679 -2.31 9.72 -20.97
N ASP A 680 -3.03 8.99 -21.81
CA ASP A 680 -3.41 9.44 -23.15
C ASP A 680 -4.71 10.26 -23.06
N PRO A 681 -4.66 11.60 -23.25
CA PRO A 681 -5.84 12.43 -23.11
C PRO A 681 -6.78 12.31 -24.31
N PHE A 682 -8.04 11.93 -24.04
CA PHE A 682 -9.07 11.95 -25.07
C PHE A 682 -9.26 13.36 -25.66
N GLY A 683 -9.19 13.46 -27.00
CA GLY A 683 -9.44 14.70 -27.74
C GLY A 683 -8.30 15.74 -27.75
N ILE A 684 -7.12 15.43 -27.21
CA ILE A 684 -5.96 16.34 -27.21
C ILE A 684 -4.75 15.64 -27.85
N GLN A 685 -4.00 16.35 -28.69
CA GLN A 685 -2.79 15.80 -29.33
C GLN A 685 -1.58 15.87 -28.39
N GLY A 686 -1.12 14.72 -27.89
CA GLY A 686 0.05 14.58 -27.02
C GLY A 686 -0.24 13.73 -25.78
N THR A 687 0.76 13.49 -24.94
CA THR A 687 0.63 12.66 -23.74
C THR A 687 0.57 13.53 -22.49
N LYS A 688 -0.38 13.27 -21.57
CA LYS A 688 -0.39 13.92 -20.25
C LYS A 688 0.57 13.19 -19.33
N VAL A 689 1.42 13.95 -18.66
CA VAL A 689 2.28 13.44 -17.58
C VAL A 689 1.87 14.13 -16.30
N SER A 690 1.47 13.34 -15.32
CA SER A 690 1.12 13.79 -13.97
C SER A 690 2.26 13.45 -13.02
N LEU A 691 2.62 14.39 -12.14
CA LEU A 691 3.54 14.19 -11.02
C LEU A 691 2.69 14.19 -9.74
N GLU A 692 2.63 13.06 -9.05
CA GLU A 692 1.86 12.84 -7.83
C GLU A 692 2.81 12.66 -6.64
N HIS A 693 2.46 13.25 -5.49
CA HIS A 693 3.22 13.13 -4.25
C HIS A 693 2.32 13.30 -3.03
N ASP A 694 2.38 12.33 -2.11
CA ASP A 694 1.54 12.29 -0.91
C ASP A 694 2.39 12.63 0.32
N PHE A 695 2.21 13.84 0.86
CA PHE A 695 3.05 14.37 1.95
C PHE A 695 2.20 14.94 3.10
N GLY A 696 2.58 14.62 4.33
CA GLY A 696 1.97 15.13 5.55
C GLY A 696 3.02 15.71 6.50
N CYS A 697 2.68 16.79 7.19
CA CYS A 697 3.48 17.33 8.28
C CYS A 697 2.60 17.99 9.33
N GLY A 698 3.04 17.97 10.58
CA GLY A 698 2.37 18.68 11.67
C GLY A 698 3.20 18.80 12.93
N ALA A 699 2.66 19.52 13.92
CA ALA A 699 3.25 19.64 15.25
C ALA A 699 2.69 18.55 16.16
N THR A 700 3.57 17.99 16.98
CA THR A 700 3.26 16.89 17.90
C THR A 700 3.59 17.24 19.35
N ASP A 701 4.51 18.17 19.57
CA ASP A 701 4.93 18.57 20.91
C ASP A 701 5.53 19.99 20.87
N TYR A 702 5.43 20.70 21.98
CA TYR A 702 6.06 22.00 22.19
C TYR A 702 7.34 21.92 23.03
N ARG A 703 7.52 20.85 23.82
CA ARG A 703 8.54 20.75 24.86
C ARG A 703 9.96 20.55 24.30
N GLY A 704 10.09 19.89 23.15
CA GLY A 704 11.37 19.65 22.49
C GLY A 704 11.99 20.87 21.79
N GLY A 705 11.37 22.05 21.90
CA GLY A 705 11.70 23.21 21.08
C GLY A 705 11.64 24.53 21.84
N TRP A 706 12.51 25.46 21.46
CA TRP A 706 12.52 26.81 22.01
C TRP A 706 12.88 27.85 20.96
N LYS A 707 12.20 28.99 20.97
CA LYS A 707 12.35 30.06 19.97
C LYS A 707 12.87 31.36 20.60
N ASN A 708 13.73 32.06 19.86
CA ASN A 708 14.00 33.48 20.07
C ASN A 708 13.64 34.28 18.81
N ALA A 709 13.04 35.46 18.98
CA ALA A 709 12.71 36.35 17.87
C ALA A 709 13.94 36.97 17.18
N GLY A 710 15.10 36.96 17.85
CA GLY A 710 16.35 37.50 17.32
C GLY A 710 16.46 39.02 17.45
N ALA A 711 17.68 39.51 17.70
CA ALA A 711 18.00 40.93 17.66
C ALA A 711 18.48 41.35 16.27
#